data_AF-A0A955KFJ9-F1
#
_entry.id   AF-A0A955KFJ9-F1
#
_cell.length_a   1.000
_cell.length_b   1.000
_cell.length_c   1.000
_cell.angle_alpha   90.00
_cell.angle_beta   90.00
_cell.angle_gamma   90.00
#
_symmetry.space_group_name_H-M   'P 1'
#
loop_
_entity.id
_entity.type
_entity.pdbx_description
1 polymer ?
#
loop_
_entity_poly.entity_id
_entity_poly.type
_entity_poly.pdbx_seq_one_letter_code
_entity_poly.pdbx_strand_id
1 'polypeptide(L)'
;MATPKKKTKTKWEEPASTEASKIIVRGARTHNLKNIDVEMPRGSMIAITGPSGSGKSSLAFDTIFAEGQRRYVESLSPYARQFLNKMQKPDVDEISGLSPAISIDQKSASRNPRSTVATITEIYDYLRIVYARIGQPYCLDTNVPIQKLSQDEILGIVLKSIEEREVKTATKKQSQQVMGIELSKGRVAIFAPVVVGRKGEYYQMLYDLLSKGYETVKIDGQIKQLREKITLTKTKRHDIDVLIDEIYVSEFTDDPKSSRERLSEAVELALAEANGLVKIESPDGTERTLSAKFICPVDGSSFPEVEPRLFSFNSPYGACPECNGLGVVGIFQSDECQSCKGARLRPEALRVYLGGDGKKNLGTNIVDFTNFTVAEAVEFVKNLKLSKKQEEIAWPALREVIERLDFMMDVGIEYLTLNRRANTLSGGEAQRIRLASQLGSGLVGALYVLDEPTIGLHQRDNDKLIKTLQELRDLGNTIIVVEHDEDTIHAADYLIDIGPGAGVHGGEVIVSDYLGKLLSEKTNETKSVTLDYLRGDKVIEVPERRTAEKGKIIIKGGKAFNIKNLNVDIPLGKLICVTGVSGSGKSTFMYEIVDRNLKSRLEKRHRNAKTHNCSTFTGTEYLGRSVLIDQSPIGRTPRSNPATYTGAFTHIRDLFAATSEARARGWKAGRFSFNVKGGRCEACQGNGVIAVEMHFLPTVYVTCDVCDGTRFTKETLEVTYKKKNIYDVLHMTVEEAHDFYKDVPAIQERLRALLDVGLGYLELGQSATTLSGGEAQRVKIASELYRPHTQKTIYLLDEPTIGLHYEDVRKLIEILQQLVNKGNTVMVIEHNLDLVKSADYIIDIGPEGGAKGGQIVAKGTPEEVADNPKSHTGHYLKKIL
;
A
#
# COMPACT_ATOMS: atom_id res chain seq x y z
N MET A 1 -19.67 -19.84 16.89
CA MET A 1 -18.89 -20.57 17.91
C MET A 1 -18.22 -19.55 18.81
N ALA A 2 -18.08 -19.86 20.10
CA ALA A 2 -17.53 -18.96 21.10
C ALA A 2 -16.16 -18.42 20.63
N THR A 3 -16.04 -17.11 20.52
CA THR A 3 -14.77 -16.41 20.32
C THR A 3 -13.78 -16.92 21.36
N PRO A 4 -12.58 -17.41 20.97
CA PRO A 4 -11.56 -17.70 21.94
C PRO A 4 -11.28 -16.39 22.68
N LYS A 5 -11.51 -16.37 23.99
CA LYS A 5 -11.19 -15.21 24.83
C LYS A 5 -9.74 -14.84 24.55
N LYS A 6 -9.50 -13.63 23.98
CA LYS A 6 -8.17 -13.02 23.89
C LYS A 6 -7.52 -13.23 25.26
N LYS A 7 -6.41 -13.98 25.31
CA LYS A 7 -5.69 -14.24 26.55
C LYS A 7 -5.46 -12.89 27.24
N THR A 8 -5.91 -12.84 28.48
CA THR A 8 -5.94 -11.70 29.36
C THR A 8 -4.59 -11.00 29.48
N LYS A 9 -4.66 -9.66 29.44
CA LYS A 9 -3.63 -8.68 29.79
C LYS A 9 -2.73 -9.16 30.93
N THR A 10 -1.46 -9.42 30.64
CA THR A 10 -0.39 -9.23 31.62
C THR A 10 -0.16 -7.74 31.75
N LYS A 11 -0.57 -7.15 32.87
CA LYS A 11 -0.12 -5.81 33.25
C LYS A 11 1.40 -5.90 33.39
N TRP A 12 2.14 -5.19 32.55
CA TRP A 12 3.58 -5.05 32.72
C TRP A 12 3.83 -4.26 34.02
N GLU A 13 4.36 -4.94 35.03
CA GLU A 13 4.92 -4.28 36.21
C GLU A 13 6.23 -3.60 35.82
N GLU A 14 6.53 -2.45 36.42
CA GLU A 14 7.79 -1.70 36.19
C GLU A 14 9.00 -2.64 36.33
N PRO A 15 9.82 -2.83 35.28
CA PRO A 15 10.94 -3.74 35.37
C PRO A 15 11.99 -3.19 36.34
N ALA A 16 12.40 -4.03 37.29
CA ALA A 16 13.49 -3.73 38.21
C ALA A 16 14.76 -3.32 37.46
N SER A 17 15.35 -2.20 37.89
CA SER A 17 16.50 -1.51 37.29
C SER A 17 17.76 -2.38 37.24
N THR A 18 17.95 -3.11 36.15
CA THR A 18 19.23 -3.75 35.79
C THR A 18 19.71 -3.21 34.45
N GLU A 19 21.02 -3.08 34.21
CA GLU A 19 21.58 -2.55 32.95
C GLU A 19 21.09 -3.28 31.68
N ALA A 20 20.65 -4.54 31.80
CA ALA A 20 20.06 -5.33 30.69
C ALA A 20 18.67 -4.83 30.23
N SER A 21 18.04 -3.91 30.99
CA SER A 21 16.69 -3.37 30.75
C SER A 21 16.66 -2.04 29.98
N LYS A 22 17.82 -1.48 29.60
CA LYS A 22 17.90 -0.18 28.90
C LYS A 22 18.59 -0.29 27.55
N ILE A 23 18.29 0.66 26.67
CA ILE A 23 19.09 0.98 25.48
C ILE A 23 19.94 2.19 25.85
N ILE A 24 21.24 2.10 25.65
CA ILE A 24 22.20 3.16 26.00
C ILE A 24 22.96 3.53 24.74
N VAL A 25 22.90 4.80 24.37
CA VAL A 25 23.64 5.41 23.25
C VAL A 25 24.67 6.34 23.84
N ARG A 26 25.95 6.17 23.49
CA ARG A 26 27.07 7.01 23.94
C ARG A 26 27.76 7.67 22.76
N GLY A 27 27.99 8.98 22.86
CA GLY A 27 28.76 9.77 21.91
C GLY A 27 28.19 9.78 20.49
N ALA A 28 26.87 9.92 20.32
CA ALA A 28 26.28 10.00 18.98
C ALA A 28 26.57 11.37 18.32
N ARG A 29 27.15 11.34 17.11
CA ARG A 29 27.60 12.51 16.33
C ARG A 29 27.09 12.53 14.89
N THR A 30 26.14 11.64 14.58
CA THR A 30 25.61 11.54 13.22
C THR A 30 24.87 12.84 12.83
N HIS A 31 25.22 13.40 11.67
CA HIS A 31 24.73 14.69 11.17
C HIS A 31 25.02 15.88 12.12
N ASN A 32 24.00 16.45 12.75
CA ASN A 32 24.11 17.63 13.62
C ASN A 32 24.12 17.26 15.12
N LEU A 33 24.12 15.97 15.47
CA LEU A 33 24.16 15.53 16.87
C LEU A 33 25.49 15.95 17.53
N LYS A 34 25.42 16.52 18.73
CA LYS A 34 26.57 17.11 19.43
C LYS A 34 27.18 16.15 20.45
N ASN A 35 27.62 14.99 20.00
CA ASN A 35 28.24 13.96 20.85
C ASN A 35 27.36 13.59 22.05
N ILE A 36 26.10 13.25 21.77
CA ILE A 36 25.08 13.07 22.81
C ILE A 36 25.12 11.68 23.42
N ASP A 37 24.84 11.64 24.71
CA ASP A 37 24.60 10.43 25.49
C ASP A 37 23.12 10.39 25.86
N VAL A 38 22.45 9.27 25.57
CA VAL A 38 21.04 9.09 25.92
C VAL A 38 20.76 7.65 26.37
N GLU A 39 19.99 7.54 27.45
CA GLU A 39 19.47 6.28 27.97
C GLU A 39 17.95 6.24 27.80
N MET A 40 17.42 5.07 27.47
CA MET A 40 15.97 4.85 27.33
C MET A 40 15.56 3.43 27.75
N PRO A 41 14.36 3.24 28.31
CA PRO A 41 13.91 1.94 28.81
C PRO A 41 13.50 0.98 27.68
N ARG A 42 13.80 -0.32 27.82
CA ARG A 42 13.31 -1.37 26.91
C ARG A 42 11.87 -1.74 27.27
N GLY A 43 11.15 -2.30 26.30
CA GLY A 43 9.76 -2.74 26.45
C GLY A 43 8.77 -1.59 26.66
N SER A 44 9.21 -0.36 26.37
CA SER A 44 8.42 0.86 26.53
C SER A 44 8.14 1.50 25.17
N MET A 45 7.12 2.36 25.11
CA MET A 45 6.87 3.26 24.00
C MET A 45 7.57 4.59 24.30
N ILE A 46 8.59 4.92 23.50
CA ILE A 46 9.44 6.09 23.63
C ILE A 46 9.08 7.07 22.52
N ALA A 47 8.71 8.30 22.89
CA ALA A 47 8.52 9.39 21.95
C ALA A 47 9.80 10.22 21.84
N ILE A 48 10.30 10.41 20.62
CA ILE A 48 11.37 11.36 20.30
C ILE A 48 10.73 12.57 19.62
N THR A 49 10.86 13.74 20.22
CA THR A 49 10.23 14.98 19.74
C THR A 49 11.22 16.15 19.71
N GLY A 50 10.73 17.32 19.34
CA GLY A 50 11.48 18.57 19.23
C GLY A 50 11.34 19.28 17.88
N PRO A 51 11.93 20.48 17.69
CA PRO A 51 11.77 21.29 16.48
C PRO A 51 12.16 20.59 15.16
N SER A 52 11.57 20.99 14.03
CA SER A 52 11.93 20.43 12.72
C SER A 52 13.42 20.67 12.43
N GLY A 53 14.17 19.63 12.09
CA GLY A 53 15.62 19.70 11.90
C GLY A 53 16.46 19.66 13.19
N SER A 54 15.89 19.37 14.36
CA SER A 54 16.65 19.31 15.62
C SER A 54 17.60 18.11 15.75
N GLY A 55 17.42 17.06 14.95
CA GLY A 55 18.25 15.83 15.01
C GLY A 55 17.50 14.56 15.41
N LYS A 56 16.16 14.61 15.53
CA LYS A 56 15.30 13.47 15.88
C LYS A 56 15.52 12.25 15.00
N SER A 57 15.38 12.44 13.68
CA SER A 57 15.57 11.36 12.70
C SER A 57 17.03 10.90 12.66
N SER A 58 17.99 11.80 12.90
CA SER A 58 19.41 11.44 12.97
C SER A 58 19.73 10.50 14.13
N LEU A 59 19.08 10.72 15.29
CA LEU A 59 19.18 9.80 16.42
C LEU A 59 18.41 8.50 16.16
N ALA A 60 17.13 8.60 15.80
CA ALA A 60 16.24 7.44 15.69
C ALA A 60 16.59 6.52 14.51
N PHE A 61 16.73 7.10 13.31
CA PHE A 61 16.91 6.35 12.06
C PHE A 61 18.37 6.18 11.68
N ASP A 62 19.12 7.28 11.60
CA ASP A 62 20.47 7.25 11.05
C ASP A 62 21.51 6.71 12.06
N THR A 63 21.15 6.67 13.35
CA THR A 63 21.99 6.10 14.42
C THR A 63 21.42 4.79 14.97
N ILE A 64 20.30 4.84 15.70
CA ILE A 64 19.76 3.67 16.44
C ILE A 64 19.28 2.56 15.48
N PHE A 65 18.38 2.90 14.54
CA PHE A 65 17.88 1.91 13.58
C PHE A 65 18.99 1.40 12.65
N ALA A 66 19.81 2.31 12.10
CA ALA A 66 20.91 1.94 11.21
C ALA A 66 21.87 0.94 11.88
N GLU A 67 22.25 1.18 13.13
CA GLU A 67 23.13 0.28 13.88
C GLU A 67 22.44 -1.05 14.24
N GLY A 68 21.16 -1.00 14.66
CA GLY A 68 20.38 -2.21 14.94
C GLY A 68 20.19 -3.10 13.71
N GLN A 69 19.90 -2.51 12.55
CA GLN A 69 19.78 -3.22 11.27
C GLN A 69 21.13 -3.78 10.82
N ARG A 70 22.20 -2.98 10.89
CA ARG A 70 23.55 -3.39 10.51
C ARG A 70 24.00 -4.62 11.30
N ARG A 71 23.91 -4.57 12.64
CA ARG A 71 24.29 -5.69 13.52
C ARG A 71 23.53 -6.97 13.19
N TYR A 72 22.24 -6.85 12.87
CA TYR A 72 21.42 -7.98 12.46
C TYR A 72 21.85 -8.55 11.10
N VAL A 73 22.03 -7.71 10.07
CA VAL A 73 22.42 -8.17 8.73
C VAL A 73 23.85 -8.73 8.70
N GLU A 74 24.77 -8.21 9.52
CA GLU A 74 26.12 -8.76 9.70
C GLU A 74 26.15 -10.18 10.26
N SER A 75 25.07 -10.60 10.92
CA SER A 75 24.90 -11.96 11.44
C SER A 75 24.38 -12.95 10.41
N LEU A 76 23.79 -12.48 9.29
CA LEU A 76 23.11 -13.35 8.31
C LEU A 76 24.09 -14.19 7.48
N SER A 77 25.16 -13.60 6.95
CA SER A 77 26.16 -14.34 6.18
C SER A 77 27.52 -13.63 6.10
N PRO A 78 28.63 -14.38 5.91
CA PRO A 78 29.95 -13.79 5.64
C PRO A 78 29.95 -12.90 4.38
N TYR A 79 29.15 -13.25 3.37
CA TYR A 79 28.98 -12.45 2.15
C TYR A 79 28.37 -11.08 2.46
N ALA A 80 27.24 -11.03 3.17
CA ALA A 80 26.58 -9.78 3.54
C ALA A 80 27.53 -8.86 4.34
N ARG A 81 28.34 -9.43 5.24
CA ARG A 81 29.33 -8.69 6.03
C ARG A 81 30.40 -7.99 5.17
N GLN A 82 30.85 -8.59 4.06
CA GLN A 82 31.83 -7.96 3.16
C GLN A 82 31.27 -6.71 2.48
N PHE A 83 29.97 -6.69 2.15
CA PHE A 83 29.33 -5.52 1.52
C PHE A 83 29.04 -4.42 2.54
N LEU A 84 28.62 -4.78 3.75
CA LEU A 84 28.34 -3.80 4.81
C LEU A 84 29.59 -3.05 5.27
N ASN A 85 30.78 -3.66 5.18
CA ASN A 85 32.05 -2.96 5.47
C ASN A 85 32.36 -1.80 4.50
N LYS A 86 31.69 -1.73 3.34
CA LYS A 86 31.80 -0.60 2.41
C LYS A 86 30.80 0.52 2.71
N MET A 87 29.81 0.27 3.56
CA MET A 87 28.89 1.30 4.00
C MET A 87 29.52 2.13 5.10
N GLN A 88 29.22 3.43 5.10
CA GLN A 88 29.61 4.31 6.18
C GLN A 88 28.84 3.89 7.44
N LYS A 89 29.59 3.61 8.52
CA LYS A 89 28.98 3.31 9.82
C LYS A 89 28.42 4.61 10.42
N PRO A 90 27.31 4.53 11.20
CA PRO A 90 26.87 5.66 12.00
C PRO A 90 28.01 6.17 12.90
N ASP A 91 28.12 7.48 13.05
CA ASP A 91 29.13 8.09 13.91
C ASP A 91 28.62 8.09 15.36
N VAL A 92 29.03 7.07 16.12
CA VAL A 92 28.67 6.82 17.50
C VAL A 92 29.79 6.05 18.18
N ASP A 93 30.06 6.32 19.47
CA ASP A 93 31.11 5.61 20.21
C ASP A 93 30.67 4.20 20.59
N GLU A 94 29.51 4.09 21.23
CA GLU A 94 28.94 2.82 21.64
C GLU A 94 27.42 2.87 21.68
N ILE A 95 26.78 1.76 21.27
CA ILE A 95 25.38 1.51 21.58
C ILE A 95 25.24 0.11 22.18
N SER A 96 24.65 0.03 23.38
CA SER A 96 24.37 -1.22 24.09
C SER A 96 22.86 -1.41 24.31
N GLY A 97 22.43 -2.65 24.53
CA GLY A 97 21.01 -3.00 24.71
C GLY A 97 20.14 -2.99 23.43
N LEU A 98 20.74 -2.82 22.25
CA LEU A 98 20.03 -2.84 20.97
C LEU A 98 19.42 -4.21 20.66
N SER A 99 18.16 -4.19 20.23
CA SER A 99 17.47 -5.33 19.66
C SER A 99 17.45 -5.23 18.12
N PRO A 100 17.15 -6.31 17.37
CA PRO A 100 16.96 -6.22 15.92
C PRO A 100 15.95 -5.13 15.58
N ALA A 101 16.39 -4.15 14.78
CA ALA A 101 15.61 -2.95 14.52
C ALA A 101 14.82 -3.05 13.21
N ILE A 102 13.56 -2.63 13.24
CA ILE A 102 12.65 -2.61 12.10
C ILE A 102 12.14 -1.17 11.95
N SER A 103 12.42 -0.55 10.79
CA SER A 103 11.90 0.77 10.46
C SER A 103 10.52 0.67 9.81
N ILE A 104 9.63 1.58 10.18
CA ILE A 104 8.34 1.78 9.55
C ILE A 104 8.29 3.25 9.09
N ASP A 105 8.80 3.50 7.89
CA ASP A 105 8.93 4.82 7.27
C ASP A 105 8.02 4.99 6.03
N GLN A 106 7.93 6.24 5.54
CA GLN A 106 7.14 6.56 4.34
C GLN A 106 7.91 6.37 3.02
N LYS A 107 9.24 6.26 3.08
CA LYS A 107 10.11 6.28 1.89
C LYS A 107 10.04 4.98 1.07
N SER A 108 9.51 3.90 1.66
CA SER A 108 9.57 2.53 1.15
C SER A 108 8.30 2.04 0.44
N ALA A 109 7.41 2.92 -0.02
CA ALA A 109 6.25 2.50 -0.80
C ALA A 109 6.68 1.76 -2.08
N SER A 110 6.30 0.48 -2.21
CA SER A 110 6.61 -0.34 -3.39
C SER A 110 6.02 0.30 -4.64
N ARG A 111 6.90 0.72 -5.56
CA ARG A 111 6.53 1.28 -6.86
C ARG A 111 6.31 0.20 -7.93
N ASN A 112 6.40 -1.07 -7.56
CA ASN A 112 6.22 -2.16 -8.50
C ASN A 112 4.74 -2.19 -8.96
N PRO A 113 4.46 -2.10 -10.27
CA PRO A 113 3.08 -2.10 -10.79
C PRO A 113 2.31 -3.39 -10.46
N ARG A 114 3.01 -4.48 -10.13
CA ARG A 114 2.41 -5.76 -9.72
C ARG A 114 2.03 -5.81 -8.24
N SER A 115 2.56 -4.94 -7.39
CA SER A 115 2.23 -4.93 -5.96
C SER A 115 0.84 -4.34 -5.71
N THR A 116 0.03 -5.06 -4.93
CA THR A 116 -1.26 -4.63 -4.39
C THR A 116 -1.25 -4.67 -2.86
N VAL A 117 -2.26 -4.07 -2.23
CA VAL A 117 -2.48 -4.14 -0.78
C VAL A 117 -2.47 -5.60 -0.30
N ALA A 118 -3.15 -6.51 -1.00
CA ALA A 118 -3.20 -7.93 -0.67
C ALA A 118 -1.83 -8.62 -0.72
N THR A 119 -0.95 -8.23 -1.65
CA THR A 119 0.40 -8.81 -1.75
C THR A 119 1.35 -8.25 -0.70
N ILE A 120 1.23 -6.98 -0.33
CA ILE A 120 2.08 -6.36 0.71
C ILE A 120 1.75 -6.94 2.09
N THR A 121 0.48 -7.23 2.33
CA THR A 121 -0.01 -7.80 3.59
C THR A 121 0.10 -9.32 3.64
N GLU A 122 0.60 -9.97 2.58
CA GLU A 122 0.64 -11.44 2.40
C GLU A 122 -0.75 -12.12 2.42
N ILE A 123 -1.84 -11.38 2.58
CA ILE A 123 -3.21 -11.90 2.53
C ILE A 123 -3.44 -12.65 1.22
N TYR A 124 -2.91 -12.14 0.11
CA TYR A 124 -3.03 -12.80 -1.18
C TYR A 124 -2.42 -14.21 -1.17
N ASP A 125 -1.31 -14.42 -0.48
CA ASP A 125 -0.62 -15.72 -0.47
C ASP A 125 -1.43 -16.78 0.28
N TYR A 126 -2.03 -16.41 1.41
CA TYR A 126 -2.97 -17.28 2.11
C TYR A 126 -4.26 -17.50 1.31
N LEU A 127 -4.77 -16.49 0.61
CA LEU A 127 -5.92 -16.66 -0.29
C LEU A 127 -5.61 -17.67 -1.39
N ARG A 128 -4.41 -17.65 -2.00
CA ARG A 128 -4.00 -18.64 -3.01
C ARG A 128 -4.05 -20.06 -2.44
N ILE A 129 -3.70 -20.25 -1.16
CA ILE A 129 -3.79 -21.55 -0.47
C ILE A 129 -5.27 -21.92 -0.25
N VAL A 130 -6.09 -21.00 0.28
CA VAL A 130 -7.52 -21.26 0.54
C VAL A 130 -8.25 -21.64 -0.75
N TYR A 131 -8.10 -20.86 -1.83
CA TYR A 131 -8.71 -21.14 -3.13
C TYR A 131 -8.20 -22.45 -3.73
N ALA A 132 -6.93 -22.79 -3.55
CA ALA A 132 -6.40 -24.08 -4.03
C ALA A 132 -6.93 -25.29 -3.26
N ARG A 133 -7.20 -25.15 -1.96
CA ARG A 133 -7.61 -26.27 -1.10
C ARG A 133 -9.11 -26.51 -1.07
N ILE A 134 -9.92 -25.45 -1.06
CA ILE A 134 -11.37 -25.56 -0.90
C ILE A 134 -12.18 -24.86 -1.99
N GLY A 135 -11.53 -24.18 -2.93
CA GLY A 135 -12.19 -23.53 -4.06
C GLY A 135 -12.80 -24.56 -5.02
N GLN A 136 -14.05 -24.32 -5.43
CA GLN A 136 -14.73 -25.17 -6.41
C GLN A 136 -14.45 -24.65 -7.83
N PRO A 137 -13.71 -25.40 -8.67
CA PRO A 137 -13.53 -25.03 -10.08
C PRO A 137 -14.80 -25.33 -10.89
N TYR A 138 -15.05 -24.50 -11.89
CA TYR A 138 -16.14 -24.64 -12.85
C TYR A 138 -15.63 -24.57 -14.28
N CYS A 139 -16.33 -25.25 -15.19
CA CYS A 139 -15.98 -25.18 -16.61
C CYS A 139 -16.17 -23.76 -17.18
N LEU A 140 -15.29 -23.38 -18.10
CA LEU A 140 -15.30 -22.09 -18.79
C LEU A 140 -16.57 -21.87 -19.62
N ASP A 141 -17.12 -22.91 -20.23
CA ASP A 141 -18.23 -22.79 -21.19
C ASP A 141 -19.58 -23.16 -20.58
N THR A 142 -19.62 -24.21 -19.75
CA THR A 142 -20.87 -24.88 -19.35
C THR A 142 -21.32 -24.60 -17.91
N ASN A 143 -20.56 -23.84 -17.11
CA ASN A 143 -20.85 -23.56 -15.68
C ASN A 143 -21.04 -24.84 -14.82
N VAL A 144 -20.55 -25.99 -15.28
CA VAL A 144 -20.62 -27.26 -14.54
C VAL A 144 -19.45 -27.34 -13.56
N PRO A 145 -19.68 -27.78 -12.30
CA PRO A 145 -18.59 -27.96 -11.33
C PRO A 145 -17.64 -29.07 -11.80
N ILE A 146 -16.34 -28.78 -11.78
CA ILE A 146 -15.30 -29.75 -12.08
C ILE A 146 -14.90 -30.42 -10.76
N GLN A 147 -15.04 -31.73 -10.69
CA GLN A 147 -14.68 -32.52 -9.52
C GLN A 147 -13.63 -33.55 -9.90
N LYS A 148 -12.55 -33.60 -9.13
CA LYS A 148 -11.56 -34.67 -9.18
C LYS A 148 -11.94 -35.69 -8.13
N LEU A 149 -12.36 -36.87 -8.56
CA LEU A 149 -12.75 -37.96 -7.67
C LEU A 149 -11.63 -39.01 -7.62
N SER A 150 -11.40 -39.61 -6.45
CA SER A 150 -10.57 -40.82 -6.37
C SER A 150 -11.32 -42.03 -6.97
N GLN A 151 -10.60 -43.09 -7.31
CA GLN A 151 -11.23 -44.35 -7.75
C GLN A 151 -12.20 -44.86 -6.67
N ASP A 152 -11.82 -44.82 -5.40
CA ASP A 152 -12.69 -45.22 -4.28
C ASP A 152 -13.95 -44.36 -4.15
N GLU A 153 -13.84 -43.04 -4.41
CA GLU A 153 -15.00 -42.14 -4.39
C GLU A 153 -15.95 -42.44 -5.55
N ILE A 154 -15.41 -42.71 -6.75
CA ILE A 154 -16.20 -43.14 -7.91
C ILE A 154 -16.93 -44.44 -7.57
N LEU A 155 -16.22 -45.45 -7.06
CA LEU A 155 -16.83 -46.72 -6.64
C LEU A 155 -17.90 -46.51 -5.57
N GLY A 156 -17.64 -45.66 -4.57
CA GLY A 156 -18.60 -45.32 -3.54
C GLY A 156 -19.87 -44.65 -4.07
N ILE A 157 -19.75 -43.80 -5.10
CA ILE A 157 -20.91 -43.18 -5.76
C ILE A 157 -21.76 -44.24 -6.48
N VAL A 158 -21.12 -45.18 -7.18
CA VAL A 158 -21.80 -46.29 -7.88
C VAL A 158 -22.49 -47.23 -6.89
N LEU A 159 -21.81 -47.60 -5.81
CA LEU A 159 -22.40 -48.48 -4.80
C LEU A 159 -23.59 -47.82 -4.10
N LYS A 160 -23.51 -46.51 -3.81
CA LYS A 160 -24.65 -45.77 -3.26
C LYS A 160 -25.85 -45.70 -4.21
N SER A 161 -25.62 -45.51 -5.52
CA SER A 161 -26.74 -45.50 -6.48
C SER A 161 -27.44 -46.85 -6.56
N ILE A 162 -26.73 -47.96 -6.30
CA ILE A 162 -27.33 -49.30 -6.23
C ILE A 162 -28.14 -49.51 -4.93
N GLU A 163 -27.71 -48.92 -3.80
CA GLU A 163 -28.34 -49.09 -2.48
C GLU A 163 -29.61 -48.24 -2.26
N GLU A 164 -29.78 -47.13 -2.99
CA GLU A 164 -30.91 -46.21 -2.83
C GLU A 164 -32.29 -46.88 -3.06
N ARG A 165 -33.27 -46.53 -2.22
CA ARG A 165 -34.62 -47.15 -2.17
C ARG A 165 -35.38 -47.12 -3.49
N GLU A 166 -35.07 -46.18 -4.39
CA GLU A 166 -35.72 -46.05 -5.70
C GLU A 166 -35.33 -47.19 -6.65
N VAL A 167 -34.08 -47.69 -6.60
CA VAL A 167 -33.60 -48.79 -7.45
C VAL A 167 -34.24 -50.13 -7.08
N LYS A 168 -34.52 -50.37 -5.78
CA LYS A 168 -35.30 -51.54 -5.30
C LYS A 168 -36.75 -51.56 -5.83
N THR A 169 -37.29 -50.40 -6.21
CA THR A 169 -38.66 -50.26 -6.71
C THR A 169 -38.72 -50.38 -8.23
N ALA A 170 -37.70 -49.88 -8.94
CA ALA A 170 -37.53 -50.05 -10.39
C ALA A 170 -37.25 -51.53 -10.77
N THR A 171 -36.41 -52.21 -9.99
CA THR A 171 -36.10 -53.65 -10.18
C THR A 171 -37.32 -54.56 -9.99
N LYS A 172 -38.27 -54.21 -9.10
CA LYS A 172 -39.56 -54.94 -8.96
C LYS A 172 -40.51 -54.78 -10.15
N LYS A 173 -40.41 -53.71 -10.94
CA LYS A 173 -41.23 -53.51 -12.15
C LYS A 173 -40.65 -54.20 -13.39
N GLN A 174 -39.39 -54.65 -13.33
CA GLN A 174 -38.67 -55.29 -14.43
C GLN A 174 -38.19 -56.71 -14.07
N SER A 175 -38.91 -57.41 -13.19
CA SER A 175 -38.62 -58.80 -12.84
C SER A 175 -39.26 -59.77 -13.83
N GLN A 176 -38.48 -60.72 -14.36
CA GLN A 176 -38.98 -61.81 -15.21
C GLN A 176 -38.52 -63.14 -14.62
N GLN A 177 -39.45 -64.07 -14.40
CA GLN A 177 -39.12 -65.42 -13.96
C GLN A 177 -38.56 -66.21 -15.14
N VAL A 178 -37.32 -66.67 -15.04
CA VAL A 178 -36.71 -67.61 -15.97
C VAL A 178 -36.16 -68.77 -15.15
N MET A 179 -36.63 -69.99 -15.42
CA MET A 179 -36.22 -71.23 -14.74
C MET A 179 -36.26 -71.20 -13.20
N GLY A 180 -37.26 -70.56 -12.60
CA GLY A 180 -37.50 -70.60 -11.14
C GLY A 180 -36.70 -69.61 -10.30
N ILE A 181 -35.95 -68.69 -10.92
CA ILE A 181 -35.19 -67.62 -10.26
C ILE A 181 -35.78 -66.27 -10.69
N GLU A 182 -36.08 -65.37 -9.74
CA GLU A 182 -36.51 -64.00 -10.01
C GLU A 182 -35.28 -63.15 -10.39
N LEU A 183 -35.09 -62.87 -11.68
CA LEU A 183 -34.03 -61.96 -12.14
C LEU A 183 -34.54 -60.52 -12.22
N SER A 184 -33.90 -59.64 -11.46
CA SER A 184 -34.06 -58.18 -11.59
C SER A 184 -33.25 -57.66 -12.78
N LYS A 185 -33.89 -57.06 -13.80
CA LYS A 185 -33.20 -56.52 -15.00
C LYS A 185 -32.38 -55.23 -14.78
N GLY A 186 -32.24 -54.76 -13.55
CA GLY A 186 -31.36 -53.61 -13.27
C GLY A 186 -29.92 -53.99 -13.56
N ARG A 187 -29.24 -53.23 -14.44
CA ARG A 187 -27.82 -53.39 -14.76
C ARG A 187 -27.09 -52.08 -14.59
N VAL A 188 -25.82 -52.16 -14.22
CA VAL A 188 -24.88 -51.04 -14.22
C VAL A 188 -23.93 -51.24 -15.39
N ALA A 189 -23.92 -50.29 -16.33
CA ALA A 189 -22.99 -50.32 -17.46
C ALA A 189 -21.91 -49.26 -17.29
N ILE A 190 -20.66 -49.68 -17.48
CA ILE A 190 -19.49 -48.83 -17.33
C ILE A 190 -18.93 -48.56 -18.72
N PHE A 191 -18.88 -47.28 -19.06
CA PHE A 191 -18.38 -46.81 -20.34
C PHE A 191 -17.11 -45.98 -20.17
N ALA A 192 -16.20 -46.11 -21.13
CA ALA A 192 -15.07 -45.22 -21.32
C ALA A 192 -15.42 -44.16 -22.39
N PRO A 193 -15.70 -42.89 -22.01
CA PRO A 193 -16.04 -41.83 -22.95
C PRO A 193 -14.78 -41.30 -23.67
N VAL A 194 -14.36 -41.99 -24.73
CA VAL A 194 -13.11 -41.68 -25.47
C VAL A 194 -13.25 -40.36 -26.24
N VAL A 195 -14.46 -40.04 -26.71
CA VAL A 195 -14.77 -38.76 -27.36
C VAL A 195 -15.99 -38.15 -26.72
N VAL A 196 -15.85 -36.90 -26.25
CA VAL A 196 -16.94 -36.10 -25.68
C VAL A 196 -17.09 -34.81 -26.49
N GLY A 197 -18.16 -34.69 -27.26
CA GLY A 197 -18.59 -33.46 -27.92
C GLY A 197 -17.63 -32.90 -28.97
N ARG A 198 -16.78 -33.72 -29.61
CA ARG A 198 -15.75 -33.26 -30.56
C ARG A 198 -16.09 -33.60 -32.02
N LYS A 199 -15.63 -32.77 -32.96
CA LYS A 199 -15.84 -32.95 -34.40
C LYS A 199 -14.76 -33.85 -34.99
N GLY A 200 -15.14 -34.83 -35.79
CA GLY A 200 -14.19 -35.73 -36.46
C GLY A 200 -14.85 -36.98 -37.03
N GLU A 201 -14.10 -37.71 -37.87
CA GLU A 201 -14.60 -38.96 -38.48
C GLU A 201 -14.22 -40.23 -37.69
N TYR A 202 -13.26 -40.12 -36.76
CA TYR A 202 -12.83 -41.13 -35.78
C TYR A 202 -12.63 -42.59 -36.27
N TYR A 203 -12.55 -42.85 -37.58
CA TYR A 203 -12.45 -44.20 -38.14
C TYR A 203 -11.24 -44.99 -37.62
N GLN A 204 -10.06 -44.35 -37.61
CA GLN A 204 -8.83 -44.97 -37.08
C GLN A 204 -8.99 -45.36 -35.60
N MET A 205 -9.56 -44.46 -34.79
CA MET A 205 -9.78 -44.71 -33.36
C MET A 205 -10.73 -45.89 -33.12
N LEU A 206 -11.83 -46.00 -33.89
CA LEU A 206 -12.76 -47.13 -33.79
C LEU A 206 -12.09 -48.46 -34.19
N TYR A 207 -11.20 -48.44 -35.19
CA TYR A 207 -10.42 -49.61 -35.59
C TYR A 207 -9.39 -50.02 -34.53
N ASP A 208 -8.73 -49.05 -33.90
CA ASP A 208 -7.78 -49.29 -32.81
C ASP A 208 -8.50 -49.91 -31.59
N LEU A 209 -9.72 -49.45 -31.28
CA LEU A 209 -10.56 -50.04 -30.23
C LEU A 209 -10.99 -51.48 -30.53
N LEU A 210 -11.38 -51.77 -31.78
CA LEU A 210 -11.67 -53.15 -32.21
C LEU A 210 -10.42 -54.05 -32.10
N SER A 211 -9.26 -53.51 -32.46
CA SER A 211 -7.97 -54.23 -32.37
C SER A 211 -7.56 -54.53 -30.93
N LYS A 212 -7.96 -53.69 -29.98
CA LYS A 212 -7.81 -53.92 -28.53
C LYS A 212 -8.79 -54.96 -27.96
N GLY A 213 -9.78 -55.40 -28.74
CA GLY A 213 -10.74 -56.44 -28.35
C GLY A 213 -12.09 -55.93 -27.86
N TYR A 214 -12.37 -54.62 -27.96
CA TYR A 214 -13.71 -54.09 -27.62
C TYR A 214 -14.73 -54.47 -28.71
N GLU A 215 -15.91 -54.92 -28.31
CA GLU A 215 -16.98 -55.32 -29.26
C GLU A 215 -18.05 -54.24 -29.44
N THR A 216 -18.36 -53.49 -28.37
CA THR A 216 -19.53 -52.62 -28.31
C THR A 216 -19.14 -51.17 -28.02
N VAL A 217 -19.76 -50.24 -28.76
CA VAL A 217 -19.55 -48.81 -28.62
C VAL A 217 -20.90 -48.07 -28.70
N LYS A 218 -21.09 -47.05 -27.88
CA LYS A 218 -22.26 -46.17 -27.90
C LYS A 218 -21.86 -44.86 -28.55
N ILE A 219 -22.47 -44.54 -29.69
CA ILE A 219 -22.16 -43.35 -30.49
C ILE A 219 -23.40 -42.48 -30.61
N ASP A 220 -23.30 -41.21 -30.22
CA ASP A 220 -24.42 -40.26 -30.18
C ASP A 220 -25.67 -40.84 -29.48
N GLY A 221 -25.46 -41.64 -28.42
CA GLY A 221 -26.52 -42.31 -27.64
C GLY A 221 -27.02 -43.65 -28.21
N GLN A 222 -26.55 -44.08 -29.39
CA GLN A 222 -26.94 -45.36 -30.00
C GLN A 222 -25.84 -46.40 -29.85
N ILE A 223 -26.19 -47.58 -29.32
CA ILE A 223 -25.28 -48.73 -29.23
C ILE A 223 -25.07 -49.33 -30.63
N LYS A 224 -23.81 -49.53 -31.01
CA LYS A 224 -23.35 -50.12 -32.26
C LYS A 224 -22.27 -51.15 -31.98
N GLN A 225 -22.15 -52.17 -32.83
CA GLN A 225 -21.03 -53.10 -32.75
C GLN A 225 -19.85 -52.60 -33.58
N LEU A 226 -18.64 -52.69 -33.03
CA LEU A 226 -17.40 -52.27 -33.69
C LEU A 226 -17.06 -53.12 -34.92
N ARG A 227 -17.64 -54.33 -35.03
CA ARG A 227 -17.52 -55.20 -36.21
C ARG A 227 -18.29 -54.65 -37.43
N GLU A 228 -19.26 -53.77 -37.22
CA GLU A 228 -20.04 -53.15 -38.28
C GLU A 228 -19.32 -51.90 -38.83
N LYS A 229 -19.59 -51.55 -40.10
CA LYS A 229 -19.00 -50.35 -40.70
C LYS A 229 -19.72 -49.10 -40.17
N ILE A 230 -19.08 -48.42 -39.23
CA ILE A 230 -19.56 -47.15 -38.66
C ILE A 230 -18.98 -45.97 -39.44
N THR A 231 -19.84 -45.13 -40.04
CA THR A 231 -19.44 -43.90 -40.73
C THR A 231 -19.89 -42.67 -39.93
N LEU A 232 -18.93 -41.79 -39.61
CA LEU A 232 -19.15 -40.52 -38.90
C LEU A 232 -18.76 -39.34 -39.79
N THR A 233 -19.45 -38.23 -39.64
CA THR A 233 -19.26 -37.04 -40.48
C THR A 233 -18.30 -36.06 -39.83
N LYS A 234 -17.27 -35.60 -40.56
CA LYS A 234 -16.25 -34.67 -40.04
C LYS A 234 -16.79 -33.36 -39.45
N THR A 235 -17.93 -32.88 -39.92
CA THR A 235 -18.47 -31.56 -39.59
C THR A 235 -19.36 -31.55 -38.33
N LYS A 236 -19.84 -32.71 -37.89
CA LYS A 236 -20.73 -32.87 -36.73
C LYS A 236 -19.91 -33.20 -35.48
N ARG A 237 -20.39 -32.76 -34.31
CA ARG A 237 -19.85 -33.19 -33.01
C ARG A 237 -20.40 -34.58 -32.70
N HIS A 238 -19.52 -35.45 -32.19
CA HIS A 238 -19.86 -36.82 -31.84
C HIS A 238 -19.48 -37.12 -30.39
N ASP A 239 -20.28 -37.97 -29.75
CA ASP A 239 -19.97 -38.62 -28.47
C ASP A 239 -19.72 -40.10 -28.73
N ILE A 240 -18.58 -40.62 -28.26
CA ILE A 240 -18.17 -42.02 -28.46
C ILE A 240 -17.78 -42.60 -27.10
N ASP A 241 -18.63 -43.49 -26.59
CA ASP A 241 -18.44 -44.18 -25.33
C ASP A 241 -18.24 -45.68 -25.59
N VAL A 242 -17.10 -46.22 -25.18
CA VAL A 242 -16.79 -47.65 -25.33
C VAL A 242 -17.34 -48.41 -24.14
N LEU A 243 -18.07 -49.50 -24.36
CA LEU A 243 -18.57 -50.33 -23.27
C LEU A 243 -17.41 -51.20 -22.73
N ILE A 244 -17.09 -51.01 -21.45
CA ILE A 244 -16.03 -51.76 -20.77
C ILE A 244 -16.60 -53.02 -20.11
N ASP A 245 -17.63 -52.85 -19.29
CA ASP A 245 -18.30 -53.96 -18.61
C ASP A 245 -19.76 -53.64 -18.28
N GLU A 246 -20.57 -54.68 -18.13
CA GLU A 246 -21.96 -54.61 -17.65
C GLU A 246 -22.15 -55.62 -16.50
N ILE A 247 -22.60 -55.14 -15.34
CA ILE A 247 -22.79 -55.96 -14.14
C ILE A 247 -24.25 -55.86 -13.69
N TYR A 248 -24.90 -57.00 -13.47
CA TYR A 248 -26.29 -57.05 -13.02
C TYR A 248 -26.41 -56.77 -11.52
N VAL A 249 -27.49 -56.10 -11.11
CA VAL A 249 -27.75 -55.77 -9.69
C VAL A 249 -27.88 -57.04 -8.82
N SER A 250 -28.36 -58.15 -9.38
CA SER A 250 -28.44 -59.45 -8.68
C SER A 250 -27.07 -60.03 -8.32
N GLU A 251 -26.02 -59.75 -9.11
CA GLU A 251 -24.67 -60.23 -8.80
C GLU A 251 -24.13 -59.60 -7.50
N PHE A 252 -24.49 -58.33 -7.23
CA PHE A 252 -24.12 -57.66 -5.98
C PHE A 252 -24.84 -58.22 -4.74
N THR A 253 -25.97 -58.92 -4.92
CA THR A 253 -26.66 -59.61 -3.81
C THR A 253 -26.16 -61.04 -3.60
N ASP A 254 -25.77 -61.73 -4.67
CA ASP A 254 -25.35 -63.13 -4.63
C ASP A 254 -23.87 -63.31 -4.23
N ASP A 255 -22.96 -62.49 -4.80
CA ASP A 255 -21.53 -62.46 -4.43
C ASP A 255 -21.00 -61.01 -4.36
N PRO A 256 -21.22 -60.31 -3.23
CA PRO A 256 -20.84 -58.91 -3.10
C PRO A 256 -19.32 -58.67 -3.15
N LYS A 257 -18.49 -59.69 -2.91
CA LYS A 257 -17.03 -59.52 -2.93
C LYS A 257 -16.51 -59.56 -4.36
N SER A 258 -16.87 -60.59 -5.13
CA SER A 258 -16.44 -60.72 -6.53
C SER A 258 -16.98 -59.58 -7.41
N SER A 259 -18.23 -59.15 -7.22
CA SER A 259 -18.80 -58.06 -8.01
C SER A 259 -18.16 -56.70 -7.73
N ARG A 260 -17.67 -56.48 -6.50
CA ARG A 260 -16.93 -55.25 -6.15
C ARG A 260 -15.53 -55.22 -6.77
N GLU A 261 -14.82 -56.34 -6.76
CA GLU A 261 -13.50 -56.46 -7.42
C GLU A 261 -13.63 -56.22 -8.93
N ARG A 262 -14.63 -56.84 -9.58
CA ARG A 262 -14.94 -56.64 -11.00
C ARG A 262 -15.31 -55.20 -11.34
N LEU A 263 -16.14 -54.55 -10.52
CA LEU A 263 -16.48 -53.13 -10.66
C LEU A 263 -15.24 -52.24 -10.57
N SER A 264 -14.32 -52.53 -9.63
CA SER A 264 -13.07 -51.79 -9.47
C SER A 264 -12.18 -51.90 -10.70
N GLU A 265 -11.99 -53.11 -11.22
CA GLU A 265 -11.18 -53.36 -12.43
C GLU A 265 -11.78 -52.66 -13.66
N ALA A 266 -13.10 -52.74 -13.84
CA ALA A 266 -13.78 -52.08 -14.95
C ALA A 266 -13.69 -50.55 -14.88
N VAL A 267 -13.80 -49.95 -13.68
CA VAL A 267 -13.61 -48.50 -13.49
C VAL A 267 -12.16 -48.09 -13.76
N GLU A 268 -11.18 -48.87 -13.31
CA GLU A 268 -9.76 -48.61 -13.56
C GLU A 268 -9.44 -48.65 -15.06
N LEU A 269 -9.92 -49.68 -15.77
CA LEU A 269 -9.74 -49.82 -17.22
C LEU A 269 -10.43 -48.67 -17.99
N ALA A 270 -11.65 -48.30 -17.58
CA ALA A 270 -12.37 -47.20 -18.19
C ALA A 270 -11.63 -45.87 -18.05
N LEU A 271 -11.11 -45.59 -16.86
CA LEU A 271 -10.30 -44.40 -16.59
C LEU A 271 -8.99 -44.41 -17.39
N ALA A 272 -8.36 -45.57 -17.57
CA ALA A 272 -7.14 -45.69 -18.38
C ALA A 272 -7.40 -45.39 -19.86
N GLU A 273 -8.48 -45.95 -20.44
CA GLU A 273 -8.82 -45.78 -21.85
C GLU A 273 -9.32 -44.37 -22.20
N ALA A 274 -10.12 -43.74 -21.32
CA ALA A 274 -10.67 -42.40 -21.55
C ALA A 274 -9.86 -41.28 -20.85
N ASN A 275 -8.57 -41.52 -20.57
CA ASN A 275 -7.63 -40.54 -19.99
C ASN A 275 -8.14 -39.85 -18.71
N GLY A 276 -8.81 -40.61 -17.84
CA GLY A 276 -9.33 -40.18 -16.55
C GLY A 276 -10.80 -39.80 -16.53
N LEU A 277 -11.59 -40.16 -17.54
CA LEU A 277 -13.05 -40.06 -17.53
C LEU A 277 -13.69 -41.45 -17.45
N VAL A 278 -14.87 -41.54 -16.84
CA VAL A 278 -15.71 -42.75 -16.86
C VAL A 278 -17.17 -42.31 -16.92
N LYS A 279 -17.98 -42.99 -17.71
CA LYS A 279 -19.43 -42.73 -17.80
C LYS A 279 -20.17 -43.96 -17.29
N ILE A 280 -21.10 -43.73 -16.38
CA ILE A 280 -21.79 -44.79 -15.66
C ILE A 280 -23.28 -44.67 -15.92
N GLU A 281 -23.88 -45.75 -16.41
CA GLU A 281 -25.31 -45.89 -16.57
C GLU A 281 -25.85 -46.64 -15.34
N SER A 282 -26.66 -45.95 -14.54
CA SER A 282 -27.26 -46.49 -13.32
C SER A 282 -28.46 -47.40 -13.66
N PRO A 283 -28.91 -48.27 -12.73
CA PRO A 283 -29.99 -49.24 -13.01
C PRO A 283 -31.35 -48.61 -13.33
N ASP A 284 -31.54 -47.33 -13.02
CA ASP A 284 -32.70 -46.51 -13.35
C ASP A 284 -32.64 -45.91 -14.77
N GLY A 285 -31.57 -46.18 -15.52
CA GLY A 285 -31.31 -45.63 -16.85
C GLY A 285 -30.71 -44.21 -16.83
N THR A 286 -30.31 -43.69 -15.66
CA THR A 286 -29.65 -42.38 -15.59
C THR A 286 -28.15 -42.51 -15.86
N GLU A 287 -27.63 -41.64 -16.74
CA GLU A 287 -26.21 -41.60 -17.07
C GLU A 287 -25.49 -40.50 -16.29
N ARG A 288 -24.30 -40.80 -15.77
CA ARG A 288 -23.42 -39.83 -15.10
C ARG A 288 -21.98 -40.00 -15.55
N THR A 289 -21.37 -38.93 -16.05
CA THR A 289 -19.93 -38.90 -16.34
C THR A 289 -19.16 -38.40 -15.11
N LEU A 290 -18.14 -39.13 -14.71
CA LEU A 290 -17.25 -38.84 -13.58
C LEU A 290 -15.81 -38.72 -14.09
N SER A 291 -14.96 -38.00 -13.34
CA SER A 291 -13.55 -37.82 -13.71
C SER A 291 -12.60 -38.01 -12.53
N ALA A 292 -11.49 -38.70 -12.81
CA ALA A 292 -10.33 -38.82 -11.92
C ALA A 292 -9.30 -37.70 -12.13
N LYS A 293 -9.51 -36.84 -13.14
CA LYS A 293 -8.69 -35.65 -13.43
C LYS A 293 -9.57 -34.40 -13.39
N PHE A 294 -8.97 -33.21 -13.48
CA PHE A 294 -9.73 -31.96 -13.63
C PHE A 294 -10.24 -31.82 -15.07
N ILE A 295 -11.23 -32.63 -15.45
CA ILE A 295 -11.83 -32.60 -16.79
C ILE A 295 -13.33 -32.31 -16.64
N CYS A 296 -13.86 -31.46 -17.50
CA CYS A 296 -15.30 -31.19 -17.54
C CYS A 296 -16.06 -32.44 -18.04
N PRO A 297 -17.07 -32.92 -17.30
CA PRO A 297 -17.82 -34.13 -17.67
C PRO A 297 -18.77 -33.93 -18.88
N VAL A 298 -19.05 -32.69 -19.29
CA VAL A 298 -20.01 -32.37 -20.36
C VAL A 298 -19.35 -32.09 -21.70
N ASP A 299 -18.24 -31.34 -21.71
CA ASP A 299 -17.56 -30.91 -22.95
C ASP A 299 -16.15 -31.51 -23.12
N GLY A 300 -15.66 -32.26 -22.12
CA GLY A 300 -14.34 -32.89 -22.17
C GLY A 300 -13.17 -31.90 -22.22
N SER A 301 -13.38 -30.63 -21.83
CA SER A 301 -12.31 -29.65 -21.67
C SER A 301 -11.44 -29.98 -20.46
N SER A 302 -10.12 -29.90 -20.65
CA SER A 302 -9.14 -30.09 -19.57
C SER A 302 -8.97 -28.79 -18.81
N PHE A 303 -9.04 -28.86 -17.49
CA PHE A 303 -8.83 -27.75 -16.58
C PHE A 303 -7.46 -27.91 -15.88
N PRO A 304 -6.67 -26.82 -15.75
CA PRO A 304 -5.37 -26.88 -15.09
C PRO A 304 -5.46 -27.39 -13.65
N GLU A 305 -4.39 -27.96 -13.12
CA GLU A 305 -4.37 -28.35 -11.71
C GLU A 305 -4.57 -27.13 -10.80
N VAL A 306 -5.46 -27.29 -9.83
CA VAL A 306 -5.85 -26.23 -8.90
C VAL A 306 -4.84 -26.15 -7.76
N GLU A 307 -3.69 -25.53 -8.05
CA GLU A 307 -2.61 -25.30 -7.10
C GLU A 307 -2.43 -23.80 -6.79
N PRO A 308 -1.78 -23.42 -5.67
CA PRO A 308 -1.60 -22.01 -5.31
C PRO A 308 -0.91 -21.15 -6.39
N ARG A 309 -0.09 -21.75 -7.26
CA ARG A 309 0.55 -21.05 -8.39
C ARG A 309 -0.42 -20.64 -9.50
N LEU A 310 -1.54 -21.35 -9.66
CA LEU A 310 -2.60 -21.01 -10.62
C LEU A 310 -3.22 -19.64 -10.31
N PHE A 311 -3.26 -19.29 -9.03
CA PHE A 311 -3.79 -18.03 -8.54
C PHE A 311 -2.73 -16.92 -8.42
N SER A 312 -1.52 -17.11 -8.95
CA SER A 312 -0.46 -16.11 -8.91
C SER A 312 -0.33 -15.39 -10.24
N PHE A 313 -0.66 -14.09 -10.28
CA PHE A 313 -0.39 -13.24 -11.44
C PHE A 313 1.10 -12.89 -11.60
N ASN A 314 1.95 -13.25 -10.63
CA ASN A 314 3.41 -13.14 -10.75
C ASN A 314 4.04 -14.40 -11.38
N SER A 315 3.27 -15.47 -11.56
CA SER A 315 3.71 -16.73 -12.15
C SER A 315 3.12 -16.90 -13.56
N PRO A 316 3.89 -17.36 -14.56
CA PRO A 316 3.36 -17.67 -15.89
C PRO A 316 2.18 -18.67 -15.88
N TYR A 317 2.10 -19.52 -14.85
CA TYR A 317 1.03 -20.52 -14.71
C TYR A 317 -0.35 -19.90 -14.48
N GLY A 318 -0.42 -18.80 -13.73
CA GLY A 318 -1.65 -18.13 -13.33
C GLY A 318 -1.88 -16.78 -14.00
N ALA A 319 -0.82 -16.14 -14.50
CA ALA A 319 -0.89 -14.83 -15.13
C ALA A 319 -1.71 -14.86 -16.44
N CYS A 320 -2.42 -13.77 -16.69
CA CYS A 320 -3.04 -13.53 -18.00
C CYS A 320 -1.93 -13.50 -19.08
N PRO A 321 -2.06 -14.28 -20.17
CA PRO A 321 -1.03 -14.42 -21.19
C PRO A 321 -0.80 -13.14 -22.00
N GLU A 322 -1.81 -12.28 -22.13
CA GLU A 322 -1.66 -11.03 -22.91
C GLU A 322 -0.93 -9.94 -22.13
N CYS A 323 -1.26 -9.75 -20.85
CA CYS A 323 -0.66 -8.68 -20.03
C CYS A 323 0.45 -9.17 -19.10
N ASN A 324 0.81 -10.46 -19.12
CA ASN A 324 1.80 -11.07 -18.22
C ASN A 324 1.56 -10.72 -16.74
N GLY A 325 0.30 -10.70 -16.33
CA GLY A 325 -0.10 -10.42 -14.95
C GLY A 325 -0.07 -8.95 -14.52
N LEU A 326 0.10 -8.00 -15.45
CA LEU A 326 0.06 -6.56 -15.15
C LEU A 326 -1.37 -6.03 -14.99
N GLY A 327 -2.32 -6.57 -15.75
CA GLY A 327 -3.71 -6.09 -15.83
C GLY A 327 -3.91 -4.85 -16.71
N VAL A 328 -2.83 -4.27 -17.24
CA VAL A 328 -2.83 -3.13 -18.18
C VAL A 328 -2.02 -3.47 -19.43
N VAL A 329 -2.25 -2.74 -20.52
CA VAL A 329 -1.61 -2.99 -21.83
C VAL A 329 -0.08 -2.76 -21.78
N GLY A 330 0.40 -1.87 -20.90
CA GLY A 330 1.84 -1.63 -20.73
C GLY A 330 2.19 -1.01 -19.38
N ILE A 331 3.47 -1.04 -19.02
CA ILE A 331 3.99 -0.56 -17.71
C ILE A 331 3.68 0.94 -17.50
N PHE A 332 3.66 1.72 -18.57
CA PHE A 332 3.41 3.17 -18.55
C PHE A 332 2.03 3.58 -19.10
N GLN A 333 1.19 2.60 -19.46
CA GLN A 333 -0.16 2.83 -19.97
C GLN A 333 -1.19 2.47 -18.90
N SER A 334 -2.20 3.31 -18.75
CA SER A 334 -3.27 3.11 -17.78
C SER A 334 -4.42 2.25 -18.31
N ASP A 335 -4.43 1.94 -19.61
CA ASP A 335 -5.53 1.23 -20.25
C ASP A 335 -5.60 -0.22 -19.78
N GLU A 336 -6.80 -0.64 -19.39
CA GLU A 336 -7.05 -1.99 -18.91
C GLU A 336 -6.82 -3.02 -20.03
N CYS A 337 -6.21 -4.16 -19.67
CA CYS A 337 -6.06 -5.27 -20.58
C CYS A 337 -7.44 -5.78 -21.02
N GLN A 338 -7.69 -5.83 -22.32
CA GLN A 338 -9.00 -6.23 -22.88
C GLN A 338 -9.32 -7.71 -22.62
N SER A 339 -8.30 -8.57 -22.58
CA SER A 339 -8.45 -10.02 -22.35
C SER A 339 -8.88 -10.34 -20.91
N CYS A 340 -8.14 -9.84 -19.91
CA CYS A 340 -8.47 -10.11 -18.50
C CYS A 340 -9.32 -9.02 -17.82
N LYS A 341 -9.63 -7.91 -18.51
CA LYS A 341 -10.36 -6.75 -17.95
C LYS A 341 -9.79 -6.27 -16.61
N GLY A 342 -8.47 -6.17 -16.53
CA GLY A 342 -7.76 -5.78 -15.30
C GLY A 342 -7.58 -6.87 -14.24
N ALA A 343 -8.12 -8.08 -14.41
CA ALA A 343 -8.05 -9.16 -13.41
C ALA A 343 -6.66 -9.78 -13.20
N ARG A 344 -5.71 -9.57 -14.12
CA ARG A 344 -4.31 -10.06 -14.10
C ARG A 344 -4.13 -11.58 -14.19
N LEU A 345 -5.18 -12.36 -13.96
CA LEU A 345 -5.15 -13.81 -14.02
C LEU A 345 -5.68 -14.36 -15.34
N ARG A 346 -5.33 -15.61 -15.64
CA ARG A 346 -5.92 -16.39 -16.73
C ARG A 346 -7.38 -16.76 -16.43
N PRO A 347 -8.21 -17.02 -17.46
CA PRO A 347 -9.64 -17.30 -17.30
C PRO A 347 -9.95 -18.46 -16.35
N GLU A 348 -9.14 -19.52 -16.35
CA GLU A 348 -9.33 -20.71 -15.53
C GLU A 348 -9.22 -20.39 -14.03
N ALA A 349 -8.26 -19.55 -13.64
CA ALA A 349 -8.11 -19.12 -12.25
C ALA A 349 -9.33 -18.30 -11.76
N LEU A 350 -10.01 -17.58 -12.67
CA LEU A 350 -11.22 -16.80 -12.38
C LEU A 350 -12.47 -17.68 -12.25
N ARG A 351 -12.40 -18.95 -12.66
CA ARG A 351 -13.48 -19.94 -12.58
C ARG A 351 -13.41 -20.82 -11.33
N VAL A 352 -12.68 -20.40 -10.30
CA VAL A 352 -12.64 -21.08 -9.00
C VAL A 352 -13.28 -20.19 -7.96
N TYR A 353 -14.30 -20.69 -7.26
CA TYR A 353 -15.15 -19.89 -6.38
C TYR A 353 -15.24 -20.45 -4.96
N LEU A 354 -15.51 -19.55 -4.01
CA LEU A 354 -15.82 -19.84 -2.61
C LEU A 354 -17.24 -19.37 -2.25
N GLY A 355 -17.92 -20.11 -1.37
CA GLY A 355 -19.20 -19.70 -0.78
C GLY A 355 -20.41 -19.76 -1.71
N GLY A 356 -20.28 -20.37 -2.90
CA GLY A 356 -21.38 -20.57 -3.84
C GLY A 356 -22.39 -21.64 -3.38
N ASP A 357 -23.64 -21.49 -3.82
CA ASP A 357 -24.70 -22.49 -3.61
C ASP A 357 -24.79 -23.53 -4.74
N GLY A 358 -23.97 -23.35 -5.79
CA GLY A 358 -23.84 -24.24 -6.94
C GLY A 358 -25.06 -24.27 -7.87
N LYS A 359 -26.11 -23.47 -7.61
CA LYS A 359 -27.36 -23.48 -8.39
C LYS A 359 -27.75 -22.11 -8.94
N LYS A 360 -27.63 -21.03 -8.15
CA LYS A 360 -27.97 -19.65 -8.57
C LYS A 360 -26.78 -18.70 -8.45
N ASN A 361 -25.86 -18.96 -7.52
CA ASN A 361 -24.66 -18.17 -7.31
C ASN A 361 -23.44 -19.08 -7.32
N LEU A 362 -22.53 -18.85 -8.27
CA LEU A 362 -21.26 -19.57 -8.37
C LEU A 362 -20.34 -19.28 -7.16
N GLY A 363 -20.57 -18.17 -6.46
CA GLY A 363 -19.78 -17.71 -5.33
C GLY A 363 -18.82 -16.59 -5.73
N THR A 364 -17.77 -16.41 -4.94
CA THR A 364 -16.80 -15.32 -5.08
C THR A 364 -15.45 -15.88 -5.55
N ASN A 365 -14.95 -15.44 -6.70
CA ASN A 365 -13.61 -15.82 -7.16
C ASN A 365 -12.53 -14.99 -6.42
N ILE A 366 -11.25 -15.35 -6.58
CA ILE A 366 -10.15 -14.68 -5.86
C ILE A 366 -10.02 -13.18 -6.21
N VAL A 367 -10.36 -12.79 -7.44
CA VAL A 367 -10.31 -11.38 -7.87
C VAL A 367 -11.50 -10.61 -7.30
N ASP A 368 -12.69 -11.22 -7.27
CA ASP A 368 -13.87 -10.65 -6.62
C ASP A 368 -13.59 -10.40 -5.14
N PHE A 369 -12.99 -11.38 -4.44
CA PHE A 369 -12.59 -11.23 -3.04
C PHE A 369 -11.60 -10.08 -2.86
N THR A 370 -10.60 -9.98 -3.73
CA THR A 370 -9.62 -8.89 -3.64
C THR A 370 -10.18 -7.53 -4.05
N ASN A 371 -11.29 -7.47 -4.77
CA ASN A 371 -11.98 -6.22 -5.06
C ASN A 371 -12.85 -5.70 -3.90
N PHE A 372 -13.14 -6.54 -2.90
CA PHE A 372 -13.76 -6.09 -1.67
C PHE A 372 -12.87 -5.08 -0.93
N THR A 373 -13.52 -4.14 -0.25
CA THR A 373 -12.90 -3.39 0.84
C THR A 373 -12.52 -4.35 1.97
N VAL A 374 -11.55 -3.98 2.80
CA VAL A 374 -11.16 -4.78 3.97
C VAL A 374 -12.37 -5.09 4.85
N ALA A 375 -13.25 -4.11 5.08
CA ALA A 375 -14.48 -4.30 5.85
C ALA A 375 -15.41 -5.36 5.22
N GLU A 376 -15.63 -5.30 3.90
CA GLU A 376 -16.44 -6.28 3.17
C GLU A 376 -15.79 -7.67 3.16
N ALA A 377 -14.45 -7.75 3.07
CA ALA A 377 -13.71 -9.00 3.12
C ALA A 377 -13.85 -9.69 4.50
N VAL A 378 -13.78 -8.93 5.60
CA VAL A 378 -14.03 -9.43 6.96
C VAL A 378 -15.46 -9.99 7.07
N GLU A 379 -16.44 -9.26 6.57
CA GLU A 379 -17.85 -9.69 6.59
C GLU A 379 -18.07 -10.95 5.75
N PHE A 380 -17.46 -11.02 4.58
CA PHE A 380 -17.51 -12.20 3.72
C PHE A 380 -16.96 -13.44 4.42
N VAL A 381 -15.77 -13.34 5.03
CA VAL A 381 -15.15 -14.49 5.72
C VAL A 381 -15.97 -14.92 6.93
N LYS A 382 -16.54 -13.98 7.70
CA LYS A 382 -17.42 -14.29 8.85
C LYS A 382 -18.70 -15.03 8.43
N ASN A 383 -19.23 -14.72 7.26
CA ASN A 383 -20.45 -15.33 6.72
C ASN A 383 -20.19 -16.55 5.82
N LEU A 384 -18.92 -16.92 5.60
CA LEU A 384 -18.53 -18.03 4.74
C LEU A 384 -18.99 -19.37 5.35
N LYS A 385 -19.87 -20.07 4.64
CA LYS A 385 -20.34 -21.39 5.04
C LYS A 385 -19.42 -22.47 4.48
N LEU A 386 -18.74 -23.19 5.37
CA LEU A 386 -17.87 -24.32 5.03
C LEU A 386 -18.43 -25.62 5.62
N SER A 387 -18.20 -26.74 4.93
CA SER A 387 -18.39 -28.06 5.55
C SER A 387 -17.30 -28.31 6.58
N LYS A 388 -17.55 -29.20 7.57
CA LYS A 388 -16.55 -29.55 8.61
C LYS A 388 -15.18 -29.95 8.03
N LYS A 389 -15.18 -30.72 6.93
CA LYS A 389 -13.95 -31.14 6.22
C LYS A 389 -13.23 -29.96 5.59
N GLN A 390 -13.96 -29.06 4.93
CA GLN A 390 -13.36 -27.86 4.33
C GLN A 390 -12.82 -26.92 5.40
N GLU A 391 -13.54 -26.77 6.51
CA GLU A 391 -13.13 -25.95 7.65
C GLU A 391 -11.83 -26.47 8.24
N GLU A 392 -11.70 -27.76 8.57
CA GLU A 392 -10.44 -28.33 9.09
C GLU A 392 -9.24 -28.12 8.16
N ILE A 393 -9.42 -28.28 6.84
CA ILE A 393 -8.35 -28.12 5.85
C ILE A 393 -7.94 -26.65 5.69
N ALA A 394 -8.91 -25.74 5.62
CA ALA A 394 -8.67 -24.34 5.31
C ALA A 394 -8.37 -23.49 6.55
N TRP A 395 -8.76 -23.94 7.75
CA TRP A 395 -8.70 -23.13 8.98
C TRP A 395 -7.33 -22.51 9.26
N PRO A 396 -6.18 -23.22 9.14
CA PRO A 396 -4.88 -22.61 9.37
C PRO A 396 -4.62 -21.40 8.47
N ALA A 397 -4.93 -21.50 7.17
CA ALA A 397 -4.76 -20.39 6.24
C ALA A 397 -5.84 -19.31 6.41
N LEU A 398 -7.08 -19.71 6.70
CA LEU A 398 -8.20 -18.78 6.88
C LEU A 398 -8.03 -17.95 8.14
N ARG A 399 -7.50 -18.54 9.21
CA ARG A 399 -7.16 -17.84 10.46
C ARG A 399 -6.16 -16.72 10.20
N GLU A 400 -5.09 -17.00 9.45
CA GLU A 400 -4.07 -16.01 9.08
C GLU A 400 -4.64 -14.87 8.22
N VAL A 401 -5.63 -15.15 7.37
CA VAL A 401 -6.38 -14.13 6.61
C VAL A 401 -7.23 -13.27 7.54
N ILE A 402 -7.99 -13.89 8.45
CA ILE A 402 -8.86 -13.17 9.39
C ILE A 402 -8.03 -12.24 10.29
N GLU A 403 -6.97 -12.76 10.89
CA GLU A 403 -6.12 -11.98 11.80
C GLU A 403 -5.50 -10.77 11.07
N ARG A 404 -4.99 -10.95 9.84
CA ARG A 404 -4.46 -9.84 9.03
C ARG A 404 -5.53 -8.81 8.66
N LEU A 405 -6.72 -9.26 8.27
CA LEU A 405 -7.83 -8.35 7.96
C LEU A 405 -8.26 -7.55 9.20
N ASP A 406 -8.33 -8.18 10.37
CA ASP A 406 -8.64 -7.51 11.64
C ASP A 406 -7.54 -6.47 11.99
N PHE A 407 -6.25 -6.78 11.81
CA PHE A 407 -5.18 -5.78 12.00
C PHE A 407 -5.31 -4.59 11.03
N MET A 408 -5.76 -4.82 9.79
CA MET A 408 -6.05 -3.74 8.86
C MET A 408 -7.24 -2.87 9.30
N MET A 409 -8.25 -3.46 9.96
CA MET A 409 -9.34 -2.70 10.58
C MET A 409 -8.84 -1.87 11.77
N ASP A 410 -7.96 -2.45 12.60
CA ASP A 410 -7.42 -1.81 13.80
C ASP A 410 -6.56 -0.58 13.44
N VAL A 411 -5.77 -0.63 12.37
CA VAL A 411 -5.00 0.54 11.90
C VAL A 411 -5.81 1.54 11.05
N GLY A 412 -7.12 1.35 10.88
CA GLY A 412 -7.98 2.35 10.22
C GLY A 412 -7.90 2.40 8.69
N ILE A 413 -7.59 1.27 8.02
CA ILE A 413 -7.56 1.17 6.56
C ILE A 413 -8.69 0.31 5.99
N GLU A 414 -9.81 0.21 6.71
CA GLU A 414 -10.96 -0.62 6.39
C GLU A 414 -11.63 -0.31 5.04
N TYR A 415 -11.44 0.91 4.54
CA TYR A 415 -12.01 1.44 3.30
C TYR A 415 -11.22 1.05 2.05
N LEU A 416 -10.00 0.50 2.21
CA LEU A 416 -9.14 0.11 1.09
C LEU A 416 -9.62 -1.20 0.48
N THR A 417 -9.56 -1.30 -0.85
CA THR A 417 -9.71 -2.59 -1.53
C THR A 417 -8.38 -3.34 -1.53
N LEU A 418 -8.45 -4.67 -1.38
CA LEU A 418 -7.26 -5.52 -1.35
C LEU A 418 -6.50 -5.52 -2.69
N ASN A 419 -7.18 -5.28 -3.82
CA ASN A 419 -6.62 -5.18 -5.16
C ASN A 419 -6.09 -3.77 -5.50
N ARG A 420 -6.22 -2.79 -4.60
CA ARG A 420 -5.65 -1.45 -4.79
C ARG A 420 -4.14 -1.56 -5.02
N ARG A 421 -3.65 -0.89 -6.04
CA ARG A 421 -2.22 -0.91 -6.40
C ARG A 421 -1.41 -0.19 -5.33
N ALA A 422 -0.24 -0.75 -4.99
CA ALA A 422 0.64 -0.21 -3.97
C ALA A 422 1.11 1.22 -4.29
N ASN A 423 1.33 1.51 -5.57
CA ASN A 423 1.82 2.81 -6.03
C ASN A 423 0.77 3.94 -6.00
N THR A 424 -0.50 3.63 -5.71
CA THR A 424 -1.57 4.64 -5.54
C THR A 424 -1.91 4.92 -4.09
N LEU A 425 -1.21 4.27 -3.14
CA LEU A 425 -1.36 4.52 -1.71
C LEU A 425 -0.66 5.82 -1.33
N SER A 426 -1.23 6.55 -0.37
CA SER A 426 -0.52 7.66 0.29
C SER A 426 0.63 7.12 1.17
N GLY A 427 1.55 8.00 1.57
CA GLY A 427 2.64 7.64 2.50
C GLY A 427 2.11 7.02 3.79
N GLY A 428 1.13 7.68 4.42
CA GLY A 428 0.46 7.17 5.63
C GLY A 428 -0.31 5.86 5.40
N GLU A 429 -1.02 5.70 4.26
CA GLU A 429 -1.69 4.43 3.93
C GLU A 429 -0.68 3.27 3.82
N ALA A 430 0.44 3.48 3.13
CA ALA A 430 1.49 2.48 2.99
C ALA A 430 2.16 2.14 4.33
N GLN A 431 2.40 3.15 5.17
CA GLN A 431 2.97 2.99 6.50
C GLN A 431 2.06 2.15 7.41
N ARG A 432 0.75 2.44 7.42
CA ARG A 432 -0.23 1.67 8.22
C ARG A 432 -0.41 0.25 7.73
N ILE A 433 -0.38 0.02 6.41
CA ILE A 433 -0.35 -1.34 5.85
C ILE A 433 0.88 -2.11 6.36
N ARG A 434 2.04 -1.46 6.40
CA ARG A 434 3.27 -2.06 6.93
C ARG A 434 3.16 -2.35 8.42
N LEU A 435 2.59 -1.43 9.21
CA LEU A 435 2.32 -1.63 10.63
C LEU A 435 1.39 -2.84 10.87
N ALA A 436 0.29 -2.95 10.11
CA ALA A 436 -0.62 -4.09 10.17
C ALA A 436 0.09 -5.42 9.83
N SER A 437 0.96 -5.41 8.82
CA SER A 437 1.79 -6.59 8.48
C SER A 437 2.75 -6.97 9.61
N GLN A 438 3.34 -5.99 10.32
CA GLN A 438 4.22 -6.26 11.46
C GLN A 438 3.47 -6.84 12.66
N LEU A 439 2.26 -6.35 12.97
CA LEU A 439 1.42 -6.96 14.01
C LEU A 439 1.09 -8.43 13.70
N GLY A 440 0.83 -8.73 12.42
CA GLY A 440 0.59 -10.10 11.94
C GLY A 440 1.81 -11.03 12.03
N SER A 441 3.03 -10.50 12.13
CA SER A 441 4.24 -11.32 12.23
C SER A 441 4.44 -11.97 13.62
N GLY A 442 3.79 -11.42 14.66
CA GLY A 442 3.91 -11.92 16.03
C GLY A 442 5.33 -11.83 16.62
N LEU A 443 6.18 -10.94 16.10
CA LEU A 443 7.54 -10.75 16.60
C LEU A 443 7.54 -10.19 18.03
N VAL A 444 8.44 -10.72 18.86
CA VAL A 444 8.66 -10.32 20.25
C VAL A 444 10.14 -9.99 20.45
N GLY A 445 10.44 -8.95 21.22
CA GLY A 445 11.80 -8.50 21.48
C GLY A 445 12.43 -7.72 20.33
N ALA A 446 11.63 -7.23 19.38
CA ALA A 446 12.10 -6.34 18.31
C ALA A 446 12.11 -4.87 18.77
N LEU A 447 12.95 -4.06 18.11
CA LEU A 447 12.94 -2.60 18.23
C LEU A 447 12.25 -2.00 17.00
N TYR A 448 11.05 -1.44 17.18
CA TYR A 448 10.35 -0.74 16.11
C TYR A 448 10.70 0.74 16.15
N VAL A 449 11.13 1.29 15.02
CA VAL A 449 11.39 2.73 14.86
C VAL A 449 10.43 3.30 13.83
N LEU A 450 9.52 4.17 14.28
CA LEU A 450 8.43 4.74 13.47
C LEU A 450 8.66 6.22 13.21
N ASP A 451 8.44 6.64 11.96
CA ASP A 451 8.59 8.02 11.50
C ASP A 451 7.19 8.63 11.35
N GLU A 452 6.76 9.44 12.32
CA GLU A 452 5.50 10.19 12.28
C GLU A 452 4.29 9.37 11.78
N PRO A 453 3.91 8.27 12.45
CA PRO A 453 2.86 7.37 12.01
C PRO A 453 1.46 8.03 11.97
N THR A 454 1.29 9.21 12.59
CA THR A 454 0.04 9.99 12.55
C THR A 454 -0.16 10.78 11.27
N ILE A 455 0.81 10.82 10.35
CA ILE A 455 0.71 11.58 9.11
C ILE A 455 -0.53 11.16 8.28
N GLY A 456 -1.29 12.17 7.84
CA GLY A 456 -2.48 12.00 7.00
C GLY A 456 -3.59 11.19 7.69
N LEU A 457 -3.55 11.08 9.02
CA LEU A 457 -4.64 10.54 9.83
C LEU A 457 -5.51 11.67 10.36
N HIS A 458 -6.80 11.39 10.41
CA HIS A 458 -7.74 12.20 11.17
C HIS A 458 -7.66 11.82 12.65
N GLN A 459 -7.91 12.77 13.57
CA GLN A 459 -7.79 12.53 15.02
C GLN A 459 -8.52 11.28 15.52
N ARG A 460 -9.73 11.04 15.01
CA ARG A 460 -10.49 9.79 15.26
C ARG A 460 -9.71 8.50 14.98
N ASP A 461 -8.97 8.45 13.89
CA ASP A 461 -8.22 7.27 13.49
C ASP A 461 -6.85 7.20 14.20
N ASN A 462 -6.37 8.33 14.71
CA ASN A 462 -5.18 8.43 15.56
C ASN A 462 -5.35 7.63 16.87
N ASP A 463 -6.50 7.76 17.54
CA ASP A 463 -6.81 6.99 18.76
C ASP A 463 -6.67 5.46 18.54
N LYS A 464 -7.09 4.98 17.37
CA LYS A 464 -6.97 3.55 17.00
C LYS A 464 -5.51 3.15 16.80
N LEU A 465 -4.74 4.00 16.13
CA LEU A 465 -3.30 3.80 15.91
C LEU A 465 -2.56 3.73 17.24
N ILE A 466 -2.77 4.69 18.13
CA ILE A 466 -2.15 4.74 19.46
C ILE A 466 -2.40 3.44 20.22
N LYS A 467 -3.66 2.99 20.27
CA LYS A 467 -4.01 1.71 20.89
C LYS A 467 -3.24 0.54 20.28
N THR A 468 -3.09 0.55 18.96
CA THR A 468 -2.36 -0.50 18.23
C THR A 468 -0.86 -0.49 18.56
N LEU A 469 -0.26 0.69 18.71
CA LEU A 469 1.14 0.84 19.14
C LEU A 469 1.32 0.34 20.58
N GLN A 470 0.39 0.65 21.47
CA GLN A 470 0.40 0.12 22.84
C GLN A 470 0.28 -1.41 22.85
N GLU A 471 -0.58 -1.99 22.02
CA GLU A 471 -0.68 -3.46 21.87
C GLU A 471 0.64 -4.06 21.35
N LEU A 472 1.31 -3.42 20.38
CA LEU A 472 2.61 -3.86 19.86
C LEU A 472 3.71 -3.82 20.93
N ARG A 473 3.71 -2.79 21.79
CA ARG A 473 4.61 -2.67 22.95
C ARG A 473 4.32 -3.79 23.95
N ASP A 474 3.06 -3.98 24.31
CA ASP A 474 2.62 -4.93 25.34
C ASP A 474 2.94 -6.40 24.99
N LEU A 475 3.10 -6.71 23.69
CA LEU A 475 3.63 -8.00 23.20
C LEU A 475 5.09 -8.27 23.63
N GLY A 476 5.80 -7.26 24.15
CA GLY A 476 7.20 -7.35 24.57
C GLY A 476 8.19 -6.73 23.57
N ASN A 477 7.74 -5.75 22.79
CA ASN A 477 8.58 -4.99 21.87
C ASN A 477 8.92 -3.61 22.44
N THR A 478 10.01 -3.02 21.97
CA THR A 478 10.34 -1.62 22.25
C THR A 478 9.94 -0.78 21.05
N ILE A 479 9.29 0.36 21.28
CA ILE A 479 8.83 1.23 20.21
C ILE A 479 9.49 2.59 20.40
N ILE A 480 10.20 3.07 19.38
CA ILE A 480 10.68 4.44 19.28
C ILE A 480 9.83 5.12 18.20
N VAL A 481 9.12 6.16 18.57
CA VAL A 481 8.28 6.93 17.66
C VAL A 481 8.83 8.35 17.58
N VAL A 482 9.20 8.79 16.37
CA VAL A 482 9.48 10.20 16.11
C VAL A 482 8.14 10.89 15.83
N GLU A 483 7.70 11.78 16.70
CA GLU A 483 6.36 12.38 16.62
C GLU A 483 6.26 13.82 17.11
N HIS A 484 5.22 14.47 16.62
CA HIS A 484 4.78 15.83 16.96
C HIS A 484 3.30 15.90 17.34
N ASP A 485 2.54 14.82 17.14
CA ASP A 485 1.16 14.72 17.59
C ASP A 485 1.04 14.62 19.12
N GLU A 486 0.17 15.46 19.68
CA GLU A 486 -0.03 15.60 21.13
C GLU A 486 -0.55 14.30 21.77
N ASP A 487 -1.58 13.68 21.18
CA ASP A 487 -2.20 12.47 21.72
C ASP A 487 -1.19 11.29 21.73
N THR A 488 -0.37 11.17 20.68
CA THR A 488 0.66 10.14 20.57
C THR A 488 1.77 10.35 21.58
N ILE A 489 2.20 11.59 21.79
CA ILE A 489 3.20 11.92 22.81
C ILE A 489 2.62 11.60 24.19
N HIS A 490 1.39 12.01 24.51
CA HIS A 490 0.73 11.69 25.79
C HIS A 490 0.57 10.20 26.05
N ALA A 491 0.45 9.39 25.00
CA ALA A 491 0.34 7.95 25.09
C ALA A 491 1.68 7.22 25.29
N ALA A 492 2.81 7.91 25.11
CA ALA A 492 4.14 7.36 25.31
C ALA A 492 4.50 7.23 26.80
N ASP A 493 5.35 6.25 27.11
CA ASP A 493 5.83 6.00 28.47
C ASP A 493 7.01 6.93 28.82
N TYR A 494 7.85 7.20 27.83
CA TYR A 494 9.12 7.92 27.98
C TYR A 494 9.29 8.98 26.88
N LEU A 495 9.80 10.15 27.24
CA LEU A 495 9.98 11.28 26.32
C LEU A 495 11.45 11.62 26.18
N ILE A 496 11.91 11.78 24.93
CA ILE A 496 13.19 12.36 24.58
C ILE A 496 12.92 13.60 23.73
N ASP A 497 13.30 14.77 24.21
CA ASP A 497 13.21 16.02 23.46
C ASP A 497 14.60 16.42 22.95
N ILE A 498 14.73 16.59 21.63
CA ILE A 498 15.96 17.02 20.98
C ILE A 498 15.80 18.47 20.53
N GLY A 499 16.76 19.32 20.90
CA GLY A 499 16.72 20.74 20.62
C GLY A 499 18.04 21.44 20.93
N PRO A 500 18.02 22.73 21.33
CA PRO A 500 16.84 23.59 21.48
C PRO A 500 16.29 24.15 20.15
N GLY A 501 17.09 24.13 19.07
CA GLY A 501 16.72 24.62 17.74
C GLY A 501 16.95 23.59 16.63
N ALA A 502 17.02 24.07 15.39
CA ALA A 502 17.25 23.26 14.21
C ALA A 502 18.71 23.31 13.70
N GLY A 503 19.16 22.25 13.03
CA GLY A 503 20.52 22.08 12.50
C GLY A 503 21.60 22.33 13.53
N VAL A 504 22.49 23.30 13.27
CA VAL A 504 23.63 23.64 14.14
C VAL A 504 23.21 24.10 15.54
N HIS A 505 22.00 24.63 15.68
CA HIS A 505 21.41 25.06 16.95
C HIS A 505 20.66 23.92 17.67
N GLY A 506 20.57 22.74 17.05
CA GLY A 506 19.97 21.54 17.61
C GLY A 506 21.02 20.51 18.04
N GLY A 507 20.63 19.24 18.02
CA GLY A 507 21.52 18.11 18.22
C GLY A 507 21.89 17.84 19.67
N GLU A 508 21.20 18.46 20.62
CA GLU A 508 21.36 18.26 22.07
C GLU A 508 20.09 17.62 22.65
N VAL A 509 20.26 16.78 23.67
CA VAL A 509 19.14 16.22 24.43
C VAL A 509 18.73 17.23 25.49
N ILE A 510 17.53 17.80 25.35
CA ILE A 510 16.98 18.77 26.31
C ILE A 510 16.32 18.05 27.47
N VAL A 511 15.58 16.99 27.16
CA VAL A 511 14.87 16.15 28.13
C VAL A 511 15.02 14.69 27.74
N SER A 512 15.22 13.84 28.75
CA SER A 512 15.13 12.39 28.64
C SER A 512 14.64 11.85 29.98
N ASP A 513 13.34 11.63 30.13
CA ASP A 513 12.74 11.09 31.35
C ASP A 513 11.35 10.49 31.07
N TYR A 514 10.77 9.82 32.06
CA TYR A 514 9.40 9.31 32.01
C TYR A 514 8.38 10.45 31.89
N LEU A 515 7.45 10.32 30.95
CA LEU A 515 6.53 11.40 30.61
C LEU A 515 5.61 11.78 31.78
N GLY A 516 5.11 10.79 32.54
CA GLY A 516 4.25 11.03 33.68
C GLY A 516 4.89 11.92 34.75
N LYS A 517 6.22 11.81 34.93
CA LYS A 517 6.98 12.67 35.82
C LYS A 517 7.05 14.10 35.28
N LEU A 518 7.47 14.26 34.02
CA LEU A 518 7.64 15.56 33.35
C LEU A 518 6.35 16.40 33.32
N LEU A 519 5.20 15.76 33.09
CA LEU A 519 3.90 16.43 33.09
C LEU A 519 3.41 16.84 34.49
N SER A 520 3.85 16.14 35.55
CA SER A 520 3.44 16.40 36.93
C SER A 520 4.19 17.55 37.62
N GLU A 521 5.34 17.95 37.06
CA GLU A 521 6.18 19.01 37.62
C GLU A 521 5.51 20.39 37.50
N LYS A 522 5.63 21.24 38.53
CA LYS A 522 4.94 22.55 38.55
C LYS A 522 5.54 23.60 37.60
N THR A 523 6.81 23.47 37.27
CA THR A 523 7.55 24.40 36.41
C THR A 523 8.41 23.63 35.42
N ASN A 524 8.45 24.08 34.17
CA ASN A 524 9.35 23.52 33.16
C ASN A 524 10.79 24.01 33.39
N GLU A 525 11.54 23.34 34.27
CA GLU A 525 12.95 23.67 34.52
C GLU A 525 13.86 23.32 33.33
N THR A 526 13.42 22.39 32.48
CA THR A 526 14.20 21.84 31.36
C THR A 526 14.28 22.77 30.14
N LYS A 527 13.47 23.83 30.09
CA LYS A 527 13.35 24.76 28.94
C LYS A 527 12.94 24.07 27.62
N SER A 528 12.36 22.88 27.69
CA SER A 528 11.80 22.19 26.52
C SER A 528 10.62 22.97 25.96
N VAL A 529 10.70 23.36 24.68
CA VAL A 529 9.59 24.03 23.99
C VAL A 529 8.40 23.07 23.85
N THR A 530 8.66 21.78 23.65
CA THR A 530 7.60 20.78 23.54
C THR A 530 6.82 20.64 24.84
N LEU A 531 7.50 20.57 25.99
CA LEU A 531 6.81 20.54 27.28
C LEU A 531 5.98 21.80 27.53
N ASP A 532 6.43 22.98 27.09
CA ASP A 532 5.63 24.21 27.22
C ASP A 532 4.26 24.06 26.52
N TYR A 533 4.22 23.43 25.34
CA TYR A 533 2.97 23.18 24.61
C TYR A 533 2.14 22.08 25.29
N LEU A 534 2.74 20.95 25.64
CA LEU A 534 2.03 19.80 26.26
C LEU A 534 1.43 20.12 27.63
N ARG A 535 2.03 21.07 28.37
CA ARG A 535 1.53 21.54 29.66
C ARG A 535 0.49 22.68 29.52
N GLY A 536 0.34 23.24 28.32
CA GLY A 536 -0.47 24.43 28.06
C GLY A 536 0.16 25.74 28.52
N ASP A 537 1.46 25.76 28.85
CA ASP A 537 2.21 26.97 29.17
C ASP A 537 2.38 27.89 27.93
N LYS A 538 2.38 27.29 26.72
CA LYS A 538 2.25 27.97 25.43
C LYS A 538 1.10 27.40 24.63
N VAL A 539 0.37 28.26 23.92
CA VAL A 539 -0.77 27.87 23.07
C VAL A 539 -0.72 28.65 21.76
N ILE A 540 -1.16 28.02 20.66
CA ILE A 540 -1.41 28.72 19.40
C ILE A 540 -2.77 29.39 19.49
N GLU A 541 -2.78 30.72 19.58
CA GLU A 541 -4.00 31.52 19.70
C GLU A 541 -4.87 31.46 18.43
N VAL A 542 -6.19 31.62 18.60
CA VAL A 542 -7.13 31.72 17.47
C VAL A 542 -7.03 33.13 16.86
N PRO A 543 -6.70 33.27 15.56
CA PRO A 543 -6.55 34.56 14.92
C PRO A 543 -7.89 35.27 14.68
N GLU A 544 -7.86 36.60 14.57
CA GLU A 544 -9.03 37.37 14.12
C GLU A 544 -9.46 36.95 12.70
N ARG A 545 -10.75 36.61 12.57
CA ARG A 545 -11.30 36.05 11.32
C ARG A 545 -11.59 37.12 10.28
N ARG A 546 -11.31 36.80 9.01
CA ARG A 546 -11.65 37.68 7.88
C ARG A 546 -13.12 37.50 7.46
N THR A 547 -13.89 38.57 7.56
CA THR A 547 -15.31 38.59 7.21
C THR A 547 -15.59 39.10 5.79
N ALA A 548 -14.69 39.89 5.20
CA ALA A 548 -14.91 40.52 3.89
C ALA A 548 -15.08 39.50 2.74
N GLU A 549 -16.08 39.72 1.88
CA GLU A 549 -16.31 38.93 0.68
C GLU A 549 -15.51 39.48 -0.51
N LYS A 550 -14.63 38.65 -1.12
CA LYS A 550 -13.81 39.03 -2.28
C LYS A 550 -14.11 38.19 -3.54
N GLY A 551 -15.32 37.61 -3.61
CA GLY A 551 -15.75 36.68 -4.65
C GLY A 551 -15.68 35.22 -4.20
N LYS A 552 -16.17 34.31 -5.04
CA LYS A 552 -16.17 32.86 -4.77
C LYS A 552 -16.03 32.04 -6.05
N ILE A 553 -15.36 30.89 -5.97
CA ILE A 553 -15.41 29.86 -7.01
C ILE A 553 -16.63 28.97 -6.72
N ILE A 554 -17.45 28.74 -7.72
CA ILE A 554 -18.67 27.93 -7.61
C ILE A 554 -18.46 26.64 -8.38
N ILE A 555 -18.57 25.51 -7.69
CA ILE A 555 -18.46 24.17 -8.23
C ILE A 555 -19.82 23.51 -8.13
N LYS A 556 -20.37 23.06 -9.26
CA LYS A 556 -21.57 22.21 -9.27
C LYS A 556 -21.28 20.88 -9.95
N GLY A 557 -21.94 19.84 -9.47
CA GLY A 557 -21.89 18.51 -10.08
C GLY A 557 -20.51 17.87 -10.06
N GLY A 558 -19.69 18.12 -9.05
CA GLY A 558 -18.37 17.51 -8.91
C GLY A 558 -18.46 15.98 -8.85
N LYS A 559 -17.69 15.29 -9.70
CA LYS A 559 -17.68 13.84 -9.84
C LYS A 559 -16.29 13.32 -10.19
N ALA A 560 -15.64 12.65 -9.24
CA ALA A 560 -14.36 11.97 -9.40
C ALA A 560 -14.18 10.92 -8.30
N PHE A 561 -13.74 9.71 -8.67
CA PHE A 561 -13.55 8.58 -7.74
C PHE A 561 -14.78 8.34 -6.83
N ASN A 562 -14.65 8.52 -5.51
CA ASN A 562 -15.75 8.36 -4.57
C ASN A 562 -16.68 9.59 -4.47
N ILE A 563 -16.28 10.75 -5.01
CA ILE A 563 -17.13 11.93 -5.13
C ILE A 563 -18.13 11.71 -6.27
N LYS A 564 -19.44 11.70 -5.96
CA LYS A 564 -20.50 11.40 -6.93
C LYS A 564 -21.22 12.63 -7.49
N ASN A 565 -21.52 13.62 -6.64
CA ASN A 565 -22.24 14.84 -7.02
C ASN A 565 -22.04 15.96 -5.98
N LEU A 566 -20.84 16.55 -5.93
CA LEU A 566 -20.47 17.55 -4.94
C LEU A 566 -20.75 18.98 -5.44
N ASN A 567 -21.43 19.78 -4.63
CA ASN A 567 -21.74 21.18 -4.91
C ASN A 567 -21.17 22.06 -3.79
N VAL A 568 -20.19 22.91 -4.10
CA VAL A 568 -19.49 23.72 -3.10
C VAL A 568 -19.08 25.08 -3.65
N ASP A 569 -19.10 26.06 -2.76
CA ASP A 569 -18.62 27.41 -3.00
C ASP A 569 -17.33 27.60 -2.20
N ILE A 570 -16.27 28.06 -2.86
CA ILE A 570 -14.97 28.34 -2.24
C ILE A 570 -14.81 29.86 -2.14
N PRO A 571 -14.85 30.46 -0.93
CA PRO A 571 -14.72 31.90 -0.76
C PRO A 571 -13.29 32.38 -1.05
N LEU A 572 -13.12 33.46 -1.81
CA LEU A 572 -11.80 33.99 -2.17
C LEU A 572 -11.31 35.01 -1.14
N GLY A 573 -9.97 35.16 -1.06
CA GLY A 573 -9.31 36.10 -0.16
C GLY A 573 -9.31 35.69 1.31
N LYS A 574 -9.42 34.40 1.57
CA LYS A 574 -9.50 33.77 2.90
C LYS A 574 -8.50 32.61 3.01
N LEU A 575 -8.19 32.23 4.25
CA LEU A 575 -7.55 30.95 4.57
C LEU A 575 -8.63 29.86 4.67
N ILE A 576 -8.64 28.92 3.73
CA ILE A 576 -9.67 27.89 3.59
C ILE A 576 -9.05 26.55 3.94
N CYS A 577 -9.65 25.81 4.86
CA CYS A 577 -9.22 24.47 5.22
C CYS A 577 -10.20 23.42 4.66
N VAL A 578 -9.69 22.39 4.02
CA VAL A 578 -10.46 21.22 3.58
C VAL A 578 -10.14 20.07 4.54
N THR A 579 -11.14 19.67 5.32
CA THR A 579 -11.00 18.68 6.40
C THR A 579 -11.82 17.42 6.13
N GLY A 580 -11.70 16.44 7.04
CA GLY A 580 -12.48 15.21 7.03
C GLY A 580 -11.61 13.95 7.09
N VAL A 581 -12.22 12.79 7.31
CA VAL A 581 -11.51 11.53 7.56
C VAL A 581 -10.64 11.04 6.38
N SER A 582 -9.68 10.16 6.64
CA SER A 582 -8.81 9.61 5.58
C SER A 582 -9.65 8.83 4.56
N GLY A 583 -9.37 9.04 3.27
CA GLY A 583 -10.18 8.46 2.18
C GLY A 583 -11.54 9.13 1.93
N SER A 584 -11.89 10.23 2.60
CA SER A 584 -13.17 10.92 2.38
C SER A 584 -13.31 11.60 1.02
N GLY A 585 -12.19 11.89 0.35
CA GLY A 585 -12.14 12.56 -0.96
C GLY A 585 -11.48 13.93 -0.97
N LYS A 586 -10.80 14.35 0.11
CA LYS A 586 -10.10 15.66 0.20
C LYS A 586 -9.13 15.92 -0.95
N SER A 587 -8.18 14.99 -1.16
CA SER A 587 -7.20 15.09 -2.25
C SER A 587 -7.88 15.05 -3.61
N THR A 588 -8.89 14.19 -3.79
CA THR A 588 -9.69 14.17 -5.03
C THR A 588 -10.36 15.52 -5.29
N PHE A 589 -10.92 16.15 -4.27
CA PHE A 589 -11.52 17.48 -4.40
C PHE A 589 -10.49 18.54 -4.81
N MET A 590 -9.35 18.61 -4.14
CA MET A 590 -8.33 19.62 -4.46
C MET A 590 -7.64 19.37 -5.81
N TYR A 591 -7.14 18.16 -6.08
CA TYR A 591 -6.33 17.89 -7.28
C TYR A 591 -7.19 17.68 -8.54
N GLU A 592 -8.22 16.84 -8.46
CA GLU A 592 -8.97 16.39 -9.64
C GLU A 592 -10.08 17.35 -10.05
N ILE A 593 -10.61 18.13 -9.10
CA ILE A 593 -11.68 19.10 -9.35
C ILE A 593 -11.10 20.53 -9.34
N VAL A 594 -10.49 20.99 -8.25
CA VAL A 594 -10.05 22.40 -8.13
C VAL A 594 -8.84 22.70 -9.01
N ASP A 595 -7.70 22.03 -8.78
CA ASP A 595 -6.43 22.29 -9.47
C ASP A 595 -6.54 22.05 -10.98
N ARG A 596 -7.09 20.90 -11.40
CA ARG A 596 -7.22 20.58 -12.83
C ARG A 596 -8.06 21.61 -13.59
N ASN A 597 -9.18 22.09 -13.02
CA ASN A 597 -9.97 23.14 -13.67
C ASN A 597 -9.26 24.49 -13.66
N LEU A 598 -8.60 24.87 -12.55
CA LEU A 598 -7.84 26.12 -12.48
C LEU A 598 -6.68 26.15 -13.47
N LYS A 599 -5.90 25.07 -13.59
CA LYS A 599 -4.84 24.93 -14.60
C LYS A 599 -5.38 25.06 -16.01
N SER A 600 -6.51 24.40 -16.30
CA SER A 600 -7.17 24.48 -17.59
C SER A 600 -7.65 25.90 -17.95
N ARG A 601 -7.93 26.74 -16.94
CA ARG A 601 -8.42 28.12 -17.16
C ARG A 601 -7.30 29.16 -17.16
N LEU A 602 -6.31 29.02 -16.28
CA LEU A 602 -5.30 30.05 -15.98
C LEU A 602 -3.91 29.75 -16.57
N GLU A 603 -3.52 28.48 -16.75
CA GLU A 603 -2.19 28.14 -17.26
C GLU A 603 -2.15 28.09 -18.78
N LYS A 604 -1.29 28.91 -19.40
CA LYS A 604 -1.15 29.00 -20.87
C LYS A 604 -0.92 27.64 -21.55
N ARG A 605 -0.16 26.75 -20.91
CA ARG A 605 0.21 25.43 -21.46
C ARG A 605 -0.97 24.45 -21.53
N HIS A 606 -1.90 24.55 -20.58
CA HIS A 606 -3.01 23.63 -20.42
C HIS A 606 -4.37 24.25 -20.76
N ARG A 607 -4.35 25.49 -21.29
CA ARG A 607 -5.54 26.31 -21.47
C ARG A 607 -6.55 25.63 -22.38
N ASN A 608 -7.70 25.27 -21.83
CA ASN A 608 -8.84 24.75 -22.60
C ASN A 608 -10.17 25.21 -21.97
N ALA A 609 -11.25 25.16 -22.76
CA ALA A 609 -12.60 25.53 -22.31
C ALA A 609 -13.38 24.41 -21.61
N LYS A 610 -12.86 23.17 -21.61
CA LYS A 610 -13.48 22.00 -21.01
C LYS A 610 -13.44 22.11 -19.48
N THR A 611 -14.56 21.81 -18.85
CA THR A 611 -14.59 21.49 -17.43
C THR A 611 -14.20 20.02 -17.24
N HIS A 612 -13.44 19.75 -16.19
CA HIS A 612 -13.02 18.39 -15.83
C HIS A 612 -13.72 17.98 -14.55
N ASN A 613 -14.27 16.76 -14.50
CA ASN A 613 -14.81 16.16 -13.28
C ASN A 613 -15.89 17.01 -12.57
N CYS A 614 -16.55 17.94 -13.25
CA CYS A 614 -17.66 18.73 -12.71
C CYS A 614 -18.56 19.25 -13.84
N SER A 615 -19.84 19.50 -13.53
CA SER A 615 -20.78 20.05 -14.52
C SER A 615 -20.51 21.53 -14.80
N THR A 616 -20.24 22.33 -13.76
CA THR A 616 -19.93 23.76 -13.91
C THR A 616 -18.84 24.20 -12.94
N PHE A 617 -17.93 25.04 -13.42
CA PHE A 617 -16.86 25.66 -12.64
C PHE A 617 -16.78 27.15 -13.02
N THR A 618 -17.28 28.04 -12.16
CA THR A 618 -17.38 29.50 -12.41
C THR A 618 -16.72 30.31 -11.29
N GLY A 619 -16.49 31.61 -11.49
CA GLY A 619 -15.79 32.47 -10.52
C GLY A 619 -14.27 32.48 -10.68
N THR A 620 -13.74 31.99 -11.81
CA THR A 620 -12.30 32.02 -12.11
C THR A 620 -11.79 33.40 -12.52
N GLU A 621 -12.69 34.31 -12.92
CA GLU A 621 -12.41 35.69 -13.31
C GLU A 621 -11.80 36.55 -12.19
N TYR A 622 -11.98 36.13 -10.93
CA TYR A 622 -11.39 36.79 -9.76
C TYR A 622 -9.90 36.43 -9.54
N LEU A 623 -9.36 35.47 -10.30
CA LEU A 623 -8.00 34.93 -10.14
C LEU A 623 -7.16 35.14 -11.40
N GLY A 624 -5.87 35.45 -11.23
CA GLY A 624 -4.90 35.54 -12.32
C GLY A 624 -3.99 34.32 -12.44
N ARG A 625 -3.75 33.62 -11.32
CA ARG A 625 -2.78 32.51 -11.22
C ARG A 625 -3.22 31.48 -10.19
N SER A 626 -2.93 30.21 -10.45
CA SER A 626 -3.02 29.11 -9.47
C SER A 626 -1.64 28.52 -9.22
N VAL A 627 -1.33 28.20 -7.97
CA VAL A 627 -0.08 27.54 -7.58
C VAL A 627 -0.41 26.35 -6.68
N LEU A 628 0.00 25.16 -7.12
CA LEU A 628 -0.10 23.94 -6.34
C LEU A 628 1.24 23.66 -5.65
N ILE A 629 1.19 23.51 -4.32
CA ILE A 629 2.34 23.22 -3.47
C ILE A 629 2.09 21.87 -2.78
N ASP A 630 2.53 20.81 -3.44
CA ASP A 630 2.46 19.43 -2.97
C ASP A 630 3.73 19.03 -2.19
N GLN A 631 3.70 17.83 -1.59
CA GLN A 631 4.84 17.25 -0.86
C GLN A 631 5.82 16.50 -1.76
N SER A 632 5.62 16.54 -3.09
CA SER A 632 6.56 15.87 -3.99
C SER A 632 7.98 16.45 -3.82
N PRO A 633 9.03 15.61 -3.89
CA PRO A 633 10.40 16.09 -3.76
C PRO A 633 10.67 17.22 -4.76
N ILE A 634 11.35 18.30 -4.33
CA ILE A 634 11.72 19.42 -5.22
C ILE A 634 12.60 18.96 -6.41
N GLY A 635 13.27 17.82 -6.26
CA GLY A 635 13.94 17.10 -7.33
C GLY A 635 14.28 15.67 -6.92
N ARG A 636 14.41 14.80 -7.91
CA ARG A 636 14.72 13.37 -7.72
C ARG A 636 16.20 13.04 -7.89
N THR A 637 17.03 14.07 -8.05
CA THR A 637 18.47 13.91 -8.28
C THR A 637 19.24 14.81 -7.34
N PRO A 638 20.50 14.47 -7.00
CA PRO A 638 21.37 15.33 -6.18
C PRO A 638 21.67 16.72 -6.77
N ARG A 639 21.24 16.97 -8.01
CA ARG A 639 21.40 18.25 -8.72
C ARG A 639 20.40 19.32 -8.32
N SER A 640 19.28 18.91 -7.74
CA SER A 640 18.31 19.84 -7.18
C SER A 640 18.68 20.10 -5.72
N ASN A 641 18.63 21.35 -5.29
CA ASN A 641 18.93 21.80 -3.93
C ASN A 641 18.21 23.14 -3.64
N PRO A 642 18.17 23.62 -2.39
CA PRO A 642 17.51 24.88 -2.04
C PRO A 642 17.96 26.07 -2.89
N ALA A 643 19.26 26.22 -3.16
CA ALA A 643 19.80 27.34 -3.93
C ALA A 643 19.37 27.32 -5.42
N THR A 644 19.34 26.14 -6.04
CA THR A 644 18.88 25.98 -7.44
C THR A 644 17.37 26.18 -7.56
N TYR A 645 16.59 25.69 -6.59
CA TYR A 645 15.13 25.76 -6.63
C TYR A 645 14.60 27.19 -6.42
N THR A 646 15.16 27.91 -5.45
CA THR A 646 14.83 29.34 -5.22
C THR A 646 15.39 30.27 -6.30
N GLY A 647 16.26 29.75 -7.17
CA GLY A 647 16.95 30.52 -8.20
C GLY A 647 18.08 31.41 -7.67
N ALA A 648 18.42 31.33 -6.38
CA ALA A 648 19.54 32.06 -5.79
C ALA A 648 20.88 31.66 -6.44
N PHE A 649 21.03 30.39 -6.83
CA PHE A 649 22.27 29.87 -7.39
C PHE A 649 22.65 30.49 -8.74
N THR A 650 21.69 31.00 -9.51
CA THR A 650 22.01 31.72 -10.75
C THR A 650 22.76 33.02 -10.45
N HIS A 651 22.24 33.81 -9.51
CA HIS A 651 22.87 35.06 -9.08
C HIS A 651 24.22 34.83 -8.40
N ILE A 652 24.35 33.76 -7.61
CA ILE A 652 25.62 33.35 -7.00
C ILE A 652 26.66 33.04 -8.10
N ARG A 653 26.30 32.25 -9.12
CA ARG A 653 27.23 31.93 -10.22
C ARG A 653 27.64 33.14 -11.04
N ASP A 654 26.73 34.08 -11.28
CA ASP A 654 27.03 35.32 -11.98
C ASP A 654 28.02 36.18 -11.16
N LEU A 655 27.87 36.20 -9.84
CA LEU A 655 28.80 36.87 -8.93
C LEU A 655 30.20 36.24 -8.96
N PHE A 656 30.30 34.91 -8.92
CA PHE A 656 31.60 34.21 -9.04
C PHE A 656 32.27 34.46 -10.40
N ALA A 657 31.50 34.48 -11.49
CA ALA A 657 32.02 34.81 -12.82
C ALA A 657 32.48 36.28 -12.94
N ALA A 658 31.98 37.17 -12.09
CA ALA A 658 32.37 38.57 -12.05
C ALA A 658 33.65 38.84 -11.21
N THR A 659 34.19 37.84 -10.51
CA THR A 659 35.45 37.98 -9.73
C THR A 659 36.65 38.23 -10.64
N SER A 660 37.69 38.88 -10.12
CA SER A 660 38.93 39.16 -10.87
C SER A 660 39.62 37.88 -11.34
N GLU A 661 39.67 36.86 -10.48
CA GLU A 661 40.26 35.54 -10.77
C GLU A 661 39.51 34.83 -11.91
N ALA A 662 38.17 34.80 -11.87
CA ALA A 662 37.37 34.19 -12.92
C ALA A 662 37.49 34.94 -14.25
N ARG A 663 37.47 36.28 -14.21
CA ARG A 663 37.61 37.12 -15.41
C ARG A 663 38.98 36.95 -16.07
N ALA A 664 40.06 36.90 -15.29
CA ALA A 664 41.41 36.66 -15.79
C ALA A 664 41.52 35.32 -16.54
N ARG A 665 40.77 34.29 -16.11
CA ARG A 665 40.72 32.96 -16.73
C ARG A 665 39.66 32.85 -17.84
N GLY A 666 38.91 33.91 -18.12
CA GLY A 666 37.82 33.91 -19.11
C GLY A 666 36.62 33.02 -18.73
N TRP A 667 36.46 32.71 -17.45
CA TRP A 667 35.42 31.80 -16.98
C TRP A 667 34.08 32.51 -16.81
N LYS A 668 33.03 31.89 -17.36
CA LYS A 668 31.63 32.37 -17.27
C LYS A 668 30.87 31.63 -16.17
N ALA A 669 29.66 32.08 -15.86
CA ALA A 669 28.77 31.47 -14.86
C ALA A 669 28.49 29.96 -15.09
N GLY A 670 28.68 29.46 -16.31
CA GLY A 670 28.60 28.03 -16.62
C GLY A 670 29.68 27.18 -15.95
N ARG A 671 30.89 27.72 -15.71
CA ARG A 671 32.00 27.02 -15.04
C ARG A 671 31.64 26.65 -13.59
N PHE A 672 30.95 27.54 -12.90
CA PHE A 672 30.50 27.39 -11.52
C PHE A 672 29.18 26.62 -11.38
N SER A 673 28.74 25.94 -12.45
CA SER A 673 27.54 25.10 -12.42
C SER A 673 27.92 23.63 -12.40
N PHE A 674 27.57 22.92 -11.33
CA PHE A 674 27.75 21.46 -11.26
C PHE A 674 26.89 20.69 -12.28
N ASN A 675 25.92 21.36 -12.93
CA ASN A 675 25.05 20.76 -13.95
C ASN A 675 25.66 20.78 -15.36
N VAL A 676 26.71 21.58 -15.59
CA VAL A 676 27.27 21.84 -16.93
C VAL A 676 28.69 21.29 -17.01
N LYS A 677 29.07 20.74 -18.17
CA LYS A 677 30.45 20.30 -18.44
C LYS A 677 31.38 21.52 -18.43
N GLY A 678 32.58 21.35 -17.87
CA GLY A 678 33.60 22.40 -17.83
C GLY A 678 34.25 22.52 -16.46
N GLY A 679 33.47 22.84 -15.42
CA GLY A 679 34.02 23.04 -14.05
C GLY A 679 33.55 22.01 -13.01
N ARG A 680 32.63 21.11 -13.37
CA ARG A 680 32.18 20.03 -12.49
C ARG A 680 33.18 18.87 -12.46
N CYS A 681 33.12 18.06 -11.40
CA CYS A 681 33.80 16.76 -11.39
C CYS A 681 33.15 15.81 -12.40
N GLU A 682 33.96 15.26 -13.32
CA GLU A 682 33.48 14.34 -14.37
C GLU A 682 33.26 12.92 -13.86
N ALA A 683 33.89 12.49 -12.76
CA ALA A 683 33.68 11.16 -12.20
C ALA A 683 32.25 10.99 -11.66
N CYS A 684 31.77 11.92 -10.84
CA CYS A 684 30.40 11.93 -10.34
C CYS A 684 29.43 12.74 -11.22
N GLN A 685 29.89 13.29 -12.35
CA GLN A 685 29.11 14.17 -13.23
C GLN A 685 28.42 15.33 -12.46
N GLY A 686 29.12 15.89 -11.47
CA GLY A 686 28.64 16.97 -10.60
C GLY A 686 27.69 16.56 -9.46
N ASN A 687 27.41 15.27 -9.25
CA ASN A 687 26.52 14.83 -8.16
C ASN A 687 27.17 14.86 -6.77
N GLY A 688 28.50 14.76 -6.67
CA GLY A 688 29.26 14.61 -5.43
C GLY A 688 29.20 13.21 -4.81
N VAL A 689 28.20 12.41 -5.19
CA VAL A 689 28.00 11.03 -4.76
C VAL A 689 27.83 10.08 -5.95
N ILE A 690 28.09 8.80 -5.72
CA ILE A 690 27.93 7.68 -6.66
C ILE A 690 26.88 6.74 -6.09
N ALA A 691 25.92 6.34 -6.91
CA ALA A 691 24.89 5.38 -6.52
C ALA A 691 25.42 3.94 -6.64
N VAL A 692 25.27 3.16 -5.57
CA VAL A 692 25.67 1.74 -5.50
C VAL A 692 24.40 0.91 -5.30
N GLU A 693 24.07 0.06 -6.28
CA GLU A 693 22.94 -0.86 -6.19
C GLU A 693 23.28 -2.05 -5.28
N MET A 694 22.33 -2.40 -4.41
CA MET A 694 22.43 -3.51 -3.46
C MET A 694 21.33 -4.53 -3.77
N HIS A 695 21.61 -5.83 -3.62
CA HIS A 695 20.64 -6.88 -3.97
C HIS A 695 19.44 -6.98 -3.02
N PHE A 696 19.66 -6.72 -1.72
CA PHE A 696 18.65 -6.92 -0.66
C PHE A 696 18.35 -5.64 0.14
N LEU A 697 19.10 -4.57 -0.11
CA LEU A 697 18.96 -3.27 0.56
C LEU A 697 18.65 -2.19 -0.49
N PRO A 698 18.07 -1.05 -0.10
CA PRO A 698 17.94 0.09 -0.98
C PRO A 698 19.29 0.53 -1.57
N THR A 699 19.28 1.12 -2.76
CA THR A 699 20.47 1.77 -3.36
C THR A 699 21.05 2.79 -2.40
N VAL A 700 22.36 2.69 -2.13
CA VAL A 700 23.06 3.62 -1.22
C VAL A 700 23.93 4.58 -2.04
N TYR A 701 24.00 5.82 -1.60
CA TYR A 701 24.85 6.85 -2.20
C TYR A 701 26.15 6.95 -1.41
N VAL A 702 27.29 6.75 -2.08
CA VAL A 702 28.62 6.85 -1.49
C VAL A 702 29.29 8.12 -1.99
N THR A 703 30.06 8.80 -1.14
CA THR A 703 30.84 9.99 -1.51
C THR A 703 31.79 9.66 -2.67
N CYS A 704 31.94 10.58 -3.62
CA CYS A 704 32.80 10.38 -4.78
C CYS A 704 34.29 10.49 -4.41
N ASP A 705 35.05 9.42 -4.58
CA ASP A 705 36.48 9.34 -4.26
C ASP A 705 37.37 10.36 -5.02
N VAL A 706 36.91 10.89 -6.15
CA VAL A 706 37.72 11.80 -7.01
C VAL A 706 37.62 13.25 -6.55
N CYS A 707 36.42 13.69 -6.15
CA CYS A 707 36.18 15.07 -5.72
C CYS A 707 35.91 15.19 -4.23
N ASP A 708 35.87 14.09 -3.50
CA ASP A 708 35.55 14.04 -2.08
C ASP A 708 34.24 14.77 -1.75
N GLY A 709 33.21 14.56 -2.59
CA GLY A 709 31.91 15.23 -2.43
C GLY A 709 31.84 16.68 -2.94
N THR A 710 32.96 17.31 -3.32
CA THR A 710 32.98 18.75 -3.69
C THR A 710 32.21 19.12 -4.95
N ARG A 711 31.88 18.15 -5.82
CA ARG A 711 31.15 18.32 -7.09
C ARG A 711 31.90 19.08 -8.19
N PHE A 712 33.02 19.74 -7.89
CA PHE A 712 33.78 20.59 -8.81
C PHE A 712 35.19 20.07 -9.04
N THR A 713 35.87 20.58 -10.07
CA THR A 713 37.31 20.34 -10.27
C THR A 713 38.13 21.24 -9.36
N LYS A 714 39.37 20.81 -9.03
CA LYS A 714 40.27 21.57 -8.15
C LYS A 714 40.50 23.00 -8.67
N GLU A 715 40.68 23.18 -9.98
CA GLU A 715 40.90 24.49 -10.59
C GLU A 715 39.69 25.42 -10.43
N THR A 716 38.48 24.86 -10.42
CA THR A 716 37.24 25.64 -10.25
C THR A 716 37.10 26.14 -8.80
N LEU A 717 37.60 25.36 -7.83
CA LEU A 717 37.60 25.71 -6.41
C LEU A 717 38.67 26.75 -6.04
N GLU A 718 39.63 27.04 -6.92
CA GLU A 718 40.61 28.10 -6.68
C GLU A 718 40.02 29.51 -6.73
N VAL A 719 38.89 29.68 -7.42
CA VAL A 719 38.23 31.00 -7.50
C VAL A 719 37.43 31.25 -6.24
N THR A 720 37.70 32.37 -5.57
CA THR A 720 37.04 32.72 -4.31
C THR A 720 36.26 34.03 -4.39
N TYR A 721 35.18 34.11 -3.62
CA TYR A 721 34.44 35.33 -3.32
C TYR A 721 34.41 35.51 -1.80
N LYS A 722 34.87 36.68 -1.29
CA LYS A 722 35.07 36.93 0.15
C LYS A 722 35.82 35.76 0.85
N LYS A 723 36.89 35.25 0.22
CA LYS A 723 37.74 34.13 0.68
C LYS A 723 37.07 32.74 0.73
N LYS A 724 35.87 32.58 0.18
CA LYS A 724 35.18 31.29 0.10
C LYS A 724 34.97 30.89 -1.35
N ASN A 725 35.24 29.63 -1.67
CA ASN A 725 35.01 29.10 -3.02
C ASN A 725 33.52 28.73 -3.22
N ILE A 726 33.17 28.28 -4.42
CA ILE A 726 31.76 27.97 -4.76
C ILE A 726 31.20 26.79 -3.94
N TYR A 727 32.03 25.83 -3.55
CA TYR A 727 31.65 24.69 -2.72
C TYR A 727 31.44 25.14 -1.26
N ASP A 728 32.34 25.95 -0.71
CA ASP A 728 32.22 26.49 0.65
C ASP A 728 30.93 27.29 0.82
N VAL A 729 30.53 28.06 -0.21
CA VAL A 729 29.25 28.79 -0.21
C VAL A 729 28.06 27.84 -0.25
N LEU A 730 28.15 26.75 -1.01
CA LEU A 730 27.08 25.76 -1.07
C LEU A 730 26.92 24.96 0.24
N HIS A 731 27.97 24.87 1.07
CA HIS A 731 27.91 24.27 2.40
C HIS A 731 27.56 25.24 3.53
N MET A 732 27.38 26.53 3.26
CA MET A 732 26.81 27.43 4.25
C MET A 732 25.36 27.05 4.52
N THR A 733 24.96 27.20 5.78
CA THR A 733 23.53 27.24 6.12
C THR A 733 22.86 28.45 5.47
N VAL A 734 21.55 28.39 5.29
CA VAL A 734 20.77 29.52 4.78
C VAL A 734 20.94 30.76 5.67
N GLU A 735 21.02 30.57 6.99
CA GLU A 735 21.28 31.63 7.97
C GLU A 735 22.65 32.29 7.75
N GLU A 736 23.73 31.50 7.69
CA GLU A 736 25.07 32.01 7.40
C GLU A 736 25.15 32.70 6.04
N ALA A 737 24.50 32.12 5.02
CA ALA A 737 24.50 32.66 3.68
C ALA A 737 23.73 33.99 3.60
N HIS A 738 22.65 34.14 4.37
CA HIS A 738 21.87 35.38 4.42
C HIS A 738 22.75 36.54 4.89
N ASP A 739 23.51 36.33 5.96
CA ASP A 739 24.44 37.34 6.49
C ASP A 739 25.63 37.58 5.54
N PHE A 740 26.15 36.52 4.92
CA PHE A 740 27.25 36.60 3.96
C PHE A 740 26.90 37.43 2.71
N TYR A 741 25.65 37.33 2.24
CA TYR A 741 25.12 38.00 1.05
C TYR A 741 24.29 39.26 1.35
N LYS A 742 24.40 39.84 2.55
CA LYS A 742 23.66 41.05 2.94
C LYS A 742 23.76 42.22 1.95
N ASP A 743 24.89 42.34 1.24
CA ASP A 743 25.18 43.41 0.29
C ASP A 743 24.61 43.15 -1.13
N VAL A 744 23.97 41.98 -1.36
CA VAL A 744 23.46 41.56 -2.66
C VAL A 744 21.95 41.27 -2.57
N PRO A 745 21.07 42.29 -2.77
CA PRO A 745 19.63 42.17 -2.54
C PRO A 745 18.97 41.00 -3.28
N ALA A 746 19.36 40.75 -4.53
CA ALA A 746 18.81 39.66 -5.34
C ALA A 746 19.02 38.27 -4.72
N ILE A 747 20.11 38.06 -3.97
CA ILE A 747 20.36 36.80 -3.26
C ILE A 747 19.68 36.87 -1.88
N GLN A 748 19.87 37.98 -1.17
CA GLN A 748 19.42 38.18 0.21
C GLN A 748 17.90 38.03 0.37
N GLU A 749 17.08 38.56 -0.54
CA GLU A 749 15.61 38.42 -0.51
C GLU A 749 15.16 36.96 -0.61
N ARG A 750 15.85 36.14 -1.43
CA ARG A 750 15.54 34.72 -1.60
C ARG A 750 15.92 33.91 -0.37
N LEU A 751 17.07 34.24 0.23
CA LEU A 751 17.53 33.62 1.47
C LEU A 751 16.64 34.01 2.66
N ARG A 752 16.19 35.26 2.71
CA ARG A 752 15.22 35.73 3.71
C ARG A 752 13.94 34.92 3.66
N ALA A 753 13.40 34.67 2.46
CA ALA A 753 12.20 33.85 2.33
C ALA A 753 12.39 32.40 2.83
N LEU A 754 13.60 31.83 2.71
CA LEU A 754 13.93 30.53 3.29
C LEU A 754 14.04 30.59 4.83
N LEU A 755 14.58 31.68 5.38
CA LEU A 755 14.62 31.92 6.83
C LEU A 755 13.23 32.09 7.43
N ASP A 756 12.38 32.88 6.77
CA ASP A 756 11.03 33.17 7.23
C ASP A 756 10.18 31.89 7.34
N VAL A 757 10.38 30.90 6.43
CA VAL A 757 9.73 29.58 6.51
C VAL A 757 10.41 28.59 7.47
N GLY A 758 11.40 29.03 8.25
CA GLY A 758 12.09 28.22 9.26
C GLY A 758 13.15 27.27 8.71
N LEU A 759 13.63 27.45 7.48
CA LEU A 759 14.65 26.60 6.85
C LEU A 759 16.07 27.17 6.97
N GLY A 760 16.34 28.01 7.97
CA GLY A 760 17.63 28.65 8.19
C GLY A 760 18.79 27.66 8.35
N TYR A 761 18.49 26.47 8.87
CA TYR A 761 19.45 25.43 9.16
C TYR A 761 19.91 24.60 7.95
N LEU A 762 19.16 24.63 6.83
CA LEU A 762 19.52 23.86 5.65
C LEU A 762 20.76 24.43 4.97
N GLU A 763 21.60 23.56 4.43
CA GLU A 763 22.69 24.02 3.57
C GLU A 763 22.16 24.41 2.19
N LEU A 764 22.73 25.45 1.58
CA LEU A 764 22.32 25.92 0.25
C LEU A 764 22.40 24.83 -0.84
N GLY A 765 23.43 23.99 -0.75
CA GLY A 765 23.76 22.91 -1.67
C GLY A 765 23.22 21.53 -1.29
N GLN A 766 22.49 21.43 -0.18
CA GLN A 766 21.93 20.17 0.33
C GLN A 766 21.09 19.49 -0.74
N SER A 767 21.32 18.19 -0.95
CA SER A 767 20.60 17.43 -1.96
C SER A 767 19.10 17.44 -1.71
N ALA A 768 18.31 17.70 -2.75
CA ALA A 768 16.85 17.56 -2.71
C ALA A 768 16.39 16.15 -2.30
N THR A 769 17.21 15.13 -2.52
CA THR A 769 16.89 13.74 -2.15
C THR A 769 17.00 13.46 -0.66
N THR A 770 17.71 14.32 0.08
CA THR A 770 17.87 14.20 1.54
C THR A 770 16.90 15.09 2.29
N LEU A 771 16.19 16.00 1.61
CA LEU A 771 15.16 16.82 2.22
C LEU A 771 13.92 15.99 2.58
N SER A 772 13.31 16.30 3.72
CA SER A 772 11.99 15.77 4.08
C SER A 772 10.90 16.34 3.16
N GLY A 773 9.72 15.70 3.15
CA GLY A 773 8.56 16.20 2.40
C GLY A 773 8.16 17.62 2.84
N GLY A 774 8.13 17.88 4.15
CA GLY A 774 7.84 19.18 4.73
C GLY A 774 8.91 20.24 4.45
N GLU A 775 10.21 19.88 4.44
CA GLU A 775 11.28 20.78 3.99
C GLU A 775 11.13 21.15 2.51
N ALA A 776 10.92 20.15 1.66
CA ALA A 776 10.70 20.35 0.23
C ALA A 776 9.50 21.28 -0.03
N GLN A 777 8.41 21.10 0.71
CA GLN A 777 7.23 21.94 0.63
C GLN A 777 7.51 23.38 1.08
N ARG A 778 8.21 23.57 2.20
CA ARG A 778 8.62 24.90 2.69
C ARG A 778 9.55 25.62 1.73
N VAL A 779 10.46 24.91 1.05
CA VAL A 779 11.29 25.48 -0.04
C VAL A 779 10.39 26.00 -1.18
N LYS A 780 9.32 25.28 -1.54
CA LYS A 780 8.34 25.73 -2.54
C LYS A 780 7.58 26.97 -2.07
N ILE A 781 7.13 27.01 -0.82
CA ILE A 781 6.47 28.18 -0.21
C ILE A 781 7.41 29.39 -0.25
N ALA A 782 8.65 29.24 0.20
CA ALA A 782 9.67 30.29 0.16
C ALA A 782 9.87 30.83 -1.26
N SER A 783 9.85 29.95 -2.26
CA SER A 783 10.00 30.34 -3.67
C SER A 783 8.88 31.25 -4.22
N GLU A 784 7.73 31.28 -3.54
CA GLU A 784 6.60 32.15 -3.87
C GLU A 784 6.52 33.39 -2.97
N LEU A 785 7.04 33.35 -1.74
CA LEU A 785 7.02 34.47 -0.80
C LEU A 785 7.78 35.71 -1.29
N TYR A 786 8.97 35.51 -1.88
CA TYR A 786 9.80 36.63 -2.37
C TYR A 786 9.31 37.21 -3.70
N ARG A 787 8.38 36.54 -4.40
CA ARG A 787 7.95 36.98 -5.74
C ARG A 787 7.07 38.22 -5.67
N PRO A 788 7.17 39.14 -6.64
CA PRO A 788 6.29 40.31 -6.70
C PRO A 788 4.82 39.93 -6.86
N HIS A 789 3.94 40.56 -6.09
CA HIS A 789 2.48 40.35 -6.13
C HIS A 789 1.87 41.10 -7.32
N THR A 790 1.99 40.52 -8.51
CA THR A 790 1.47 41.13 -9.75
C THR A 790 0.03 40.75 -10.06
N GLN A 791 -0.46 39.64 -9.50
CA GLN A 791 -1.78 39.07 -9.80
C GLN A 791 -2.39 38.39 -8.57
N LYS A 792 -3.72 38.40 -8.47
CA LYS A 792 -4.45 37.64 -7.44
C LYS A 792 -4.22 36.14 -7.64
N THR A 793 -3.60 35.49 -6.66
CA THR A 793 -3.20 34.09 -6.76
C THR A 793 -4.01 33.23 -5.79
N ILE A 794 -4.36 32.02 -6.20
CA ILE A 794 -4.82 30.95 -5.29
C ILE A 794 -3.68 29.95 -5.07
N TYR A 795 -3.34 29.72 -3.81
CA TYR A 795 -2.38 28.72 -3.38
C TYR A 795 -3.14 27.49 -2.89
N LEU A 796 -2.81 26.32 -3.43
CA LEU A 796 -3.34 25.02 -3.03
C LEU A 796 -2.22 24.26 -2.32
N LEU A 797 -2.37 23.96 -1.03
CA LEU A 797 -1.37 23.24 -0.24
C LEU A 797 -1.95 21.91 0.26
N ASP A 798 -1.15 20.86 0.18
CA ASP A 798 -1.51 19.53 0.67
C ASP A 798 -0.78 19.24 1.98
N GLU A 799 -1.53 19.18 3.09
CA GLU A 799 -1.06 18.89 4.45
C GLU A 799 0.28 19.58 4.81
N PRO A 800 0.33 20.92 4.81
CA PRO A 800 1.56 21.67 5.03
C PRO A 800 2.13 21.57 6.45
N THR A 801 1.38 21.02 7.41
CA THR A 801 1.86 20.83 8.80
C THR A 801 2.62 19.51 9.02
N ILE A 802 2.74 18.65 8.01
CA ILE A 802 3.47 17.38 8.15
C ILE A 802 4.91 17.61 8.59
N GLY A 803 5.32 16.86 9.61
CA GLY A 803 6.67 16.91 10.19
C GLY A 803 7.08 18.24 10.79
N LEU A 804 6.08 19.03 11.19
CA LEU A 804 6.28 20.28 11.90
C LEU A 804 5.96 20.13 13.38
N HIS A 805 6.86 20.63 14.20
CA HIS A 805 6.63 20.83 15.61
C HIS A 805 5.64 21.99 15.84
N TYR A 806 4.99 22.07 17.00
CA TYR A 806 4.00 23.11 17.34
C TYR A 806 4.49 24.54 17.03
N GLU A 807 5.72 24.85 17.42
CA GLU A 807 6.33 26.16 17.15
C GLU A 807 6.54 26.44 15.65
N ASP A 808 6.80 25.40 14.85
CA ASP A 808 6.93 25.51 13.39
C ASP A 808 5.56 25.64 12.74
N VAL A 809 4.53 24.96 13.26
CA VAL A 809 3.13 25.12 12.85
C VAL A 809 2.66 26.56 13.10
N ARG A 810 2.98 27.14 14.26
CA ARG A 810 2.70 28.54 14.59
C ARG A 810 3.29 29.50 13.55
N LYS A 811 4.57 29.35 13.21
CA LYS A 811 5.25 30.15 12.18
C LYS A 811 4.62 29.94 10.80
N LEU A 812 4.28 28.70 10.44
CA LEU A 812 3.61 28.41 9.18
C LEU A 812 2.26 29.12 9.08
N ILE A 813 1.45 29.08 10.14
CA ILE A 813 0.16 29.81 10.20
C ILE A 813 0.41 31.29 9.92
N GLU A 814 1.37 31.94 10.59
CA GLU A 814 1.70 33.34 10.34
C GLU A 814 2.03 33.63 8.87
N ILE A 815 2.81 32.76 8.22
CA ILE A 815 3.18 32.89 6.81
C ILE A 815 1.97 32.75 5.89
N LEU A 816 1.11 31.76 6.13
CA LEU A 816 -0.13 31.58 5.36
C LEU A 816 -1.06 32.79 5.54
N GLN A 817 -1.16 33.31 6.76
CA GLN A 817 -1.90 34.53 7.06
C GLN A 817 -1.31 35.74 6.32
N GLN A 818 0.02 35.87 6.23
CA GLN A 818 0.68 36.91 5.44
C GLN A 818 0.34 36.81 3.94
N LEU A 819 0.29 35.60 3.37
CA LEU A 819 -0.12 35.41 1.98
C LEU A 819 -1.55 35.88 1.74
N VAL A 820 -2.47 35.56 2.64
CA VAL A 820 -3.88 35.99 2.57
C VAL A 820 -4.01 37.51 2.76
N ASN A 821 -3.24 38.10 3.68
CA ASN A 821 -3.21 39.55 3.92
C ASN A 821 -2.77 40.34 2.68
N LYS A 822 -1.90 39.78 1.82
CA LYS A 822 -1.53 40.35 0.52
C LYS A 822 -2.65 40.26 -0.53
N GLY A 823 -3.83 39.73 -0.18
CA GLY A 823 -5.00 39.62 -1.05
C GLY A 823 -5.10 38.32 -1.83
N ASN A 824 -4.27 37.32 -1.51
CA ASN A 824 -4.33 35.99 -2.12
C ASN A 824 -5.36 35.10 -1.42
N THR A 825 -5.69 33.98 -2.06
CA THR A 825 -6.50 32.92 -1.46
C THR A 825 -5.59 31.75 -1.13
N VAL A 826 -5.70 31.17 0.06
CA VAL A 826 -4.93 30.00 0.46
C VAL A 826 -5.91 28.91 0.81
N MET A 827 -5.88 27.80 0.07
CA MET A 827 -6.65 26.59 0.35
C MET A 827 -5.69 25.48 0.77
N VAL A 828 -5.93 24.91 1.93
CA VAL A 828 -5.09 23.85 2.51
C VAL A 828 -5.94 22.60 2.76
N ILE A 829 -5.42 21.42 2.45
CA ILE A 829 -5.92 20.17 3.04
C ILE A 829 -5.22 20.01 4.37
N GLU A 830 -5.96 19.79 5.45
CA GLU A 830 -5.35 19.58 6.76
C GLU A 830 -6.17 18.70 7.70
N HIS A 831 -5.42 18.18 8.67
CA HIS A 831 -5.88 17.43 9.83
C HIS A 831 -5.42 18.05 11.14
N ASN A 832 -4.31 18.81 11.14
CA ASN A 832 -3.80 19.47 12.33
C ASN A 832 -4.79 20.53 12.84
N LEU A 833 -5.27 20.35 14.07
CA LEU A 833 -6.35 21.16 14.60
C LEU A 833 -5.94 22.63 14.85
N ASP A 834 -4.66 22.93 15.06
CA ASP A 834 -4.18 24.31 15.21
C ASP A 834 -4.25 25.10 13.90
N LEU A 835 -3.99 24.46 12.75
CA LEU A 835 -4.22 25.12 11.45
C LEU A 835 -5.72 25.20 11.14
N VAL A 836 -6.50 24.17 11.48
CA VAL A 836 -7.95 24.13 11.24
C VAL A 836 -8.67 25.23 12.02
N LYS A 837 -8.38 25.40 13.32
CA LYS A 837 -8.99 26.46 14.16
C LYS A 837 -8.61 27.87 13.66
N SER A 838 -7.42 27.99 13.06
CA SER A 838 -6.88 29.23 12.50
C SER A 838 -7.43 29.60 11.12
N ALA A 839 -8.18 28.70 10.46
CA ALA A 839 -8.74 28.95 9.13
C ALA A 839 -9.96 29.88 9.19
N ASP A 840 -10.13 30.73 8.18
CA ASP A 840 -11.31 31.60 8.05
C ASP A 840 -12.57 30.84 7.63
N TYR A 841 -12.40 29.72 6.93
CA TYR A 841 -13.49 28.91 6.40
C TYR A 841 -13.08 27.43 6.27
N ILE A 842 -13.95 26.52 6.65
CA ILE A 842 -13.75 25.07 6.58
C ILE A 842 -14.72 24.45 5.57
N ILE A 843 -14.24 23.47 4.82
CA ILE A 843 -15.04 22.57 3.99
C ILE A 843 -14.76 21.14 4.48
N ASP A 844 -15.71 20.55 5.21
CA ASP A 844 -15.56 19.22 5.80
C ASP A 844 -16.17 18.14 4.88
N ILE A 845 -15.33 17.20 4.42
CA ILE A 845 -15.71 16.14 3.47
C ILE A 845 -15.77 14.79 4.19
N GLY A 846 -16.88 14.06 4.02
CA GLY A 846 -17.14 12.80 4.69
C GLY A 846 -18.50 12.19 4.29
N PRO A 847 -19.24 11.56 5.21
CA PRO A 847 -18.94 11.37 6.64
C PRO A 847 -17.85 10.33 6.93
N GLU A 848 -17.63 9.38 6.02
CA GLU A 848 -16.64 8.31 6.17
C GLU A 848 -15.66 8.27 4.99
N GLY A 849 -14.69 7.35 5.03
CA GLY A 849 -13.77 7.09 3.93
C GLY A 849 -14.34 6.20 2.83
N GLY A 850 -13.70 6.20 1.65
CA GLY A 850 -14.01 5.28 0.55
C GLY A 850 -15.42 5.51 -0.03
N ALA A 851 -16.16 4.43 -0.26
CA ALA A 851 -17.48 4.46 -0.90
C ALA A 851 -18.56 5.20 -0.09
N LYS A 852 -18.37 5.35 1.23
CA LYS A 852 -19.27 6.07 2.14
C LYS A 852 -18.91 7.56 2.29
N GLY A 853 -17.86 8.02 1.60
CA GLY A 853 -17.41 9.41 1.59
C GLY A 853 -17.90 10.22 0.39
N GLY A 854 -17.17 11.30 0.09
CA GLY A 854 -17.35 12.12 -1.11
C GLY A 854 -18.50 13.13 -1.03
N GLN A 855 -19.01 13.42 0.17
CA GLN A 855 -20.07 14.40 0.42
C GLN A 855 -19.57 15.50 1.37
N ILE A 856 -20.20 16.67 1.31
CA ILE A 856 -19.93 17.76 2.27
C ILE A 856 -20.77 17.51 3.51
N VAL A 857 -20.09 17.38 4.66
CA VAL A 857 -20.73 17.13 5.95
C VAL A 857 -21.06 18.44 6.64
N ALA A 858 -20.10 19.37 6.63
CA ALA A 858 -20.20 20.70 7.19
C ALA A 858 -19.38 21.69 6.35
N LYS A 859 -19.77 22.97 6.39
CA LYS A 859 -19.00 24.07 5.82
C LYS A 859 -19.35 25.35 6.57
N GLY A 860 -18.40 26.26 6.71
CA GLY A 860 -18.61 27.47 7.52
C GLY A 860 -17.34 27.93 8.21
N THR A 861 -17.48 28.76 9.25
CA THR A 861 -16.37 29.02 10.17
C THR A 861 -16.06 27.77 11.02
N PRO A 862 -14.86 27.67 11.61
CA PRO A 862 -14.53 26.66 12.63
C PRO A 862 -15.60 26.47 13.70
N GLU A 863 -16.19 27.55 14.22
CA GLU A 863 -17.27 27.49 15.21
C GLU A 863 -18.55 26.86 14.63
N GLU A 864 -18.95 27.25 13.42
CA GLU A 864 -20.11 26.68 12.73
C GLU A 864 -19.93 25.18 12.43
N VAL A 865 -18.71 24.75 12.12
CA VAL A 865 -18.38 23.33 11.91
C VAL A 865 -18.34 22.57 13.24
N ALA A 866 -17.83 23.17 14.32
CA ALA A 866 -17.78 22.58 15.66
C ALA A 866 -19.18 22.30 16.24
N ASP A 867 -20.17 23.11 15.88
CA ASP A 867 -21.57 22.91 16.29
C ASP A 867 -22.33 21.84 15.47
N ASN A 868 -21.75 21.35 14.37
CA ASN A 868 -22.40 20.33 13.55
C ASN A 868 -22.13 18.91 14.10
N PRO A 869 -23.14 18.20 14.64
CA PRO A 869 -22.94 16.90 15.28
C PRO A 869 -22.61 15.77 14.30
N LYS A 870 -22.76 15.99 12.99
CA LYS A 870 -22.41 14.99 11.96
C LYS A 870 -20.94 15.07 11.55
N SER A 871 -20.25 16.17 11.88
CA SER A 871 -18.84 16.37 11.53
C SER A 871 -17.93 15.73 12.57
N HIS A 872 -17.13 14.74 12.13
CA HIS A 872 -16.05 14.22 12.97
C HIS A 872 -15.05 15.34 13.30
N THR A 873 -14.70 16.17 12.32
CA THR A 873 -13.83 17.35 12.53
C THR A 873 -14.41 18.27 13.60
N GLY A 874 -15.71 18.59 13.52
CA GLY A 874 -16.39 19.42 14.50
C GLY A 874 -16.33 18.89 15.94
N HIS A 875 -16.43 17.56 16.12
CA HIS A 875 -16.33 16.92 17.43
C HIS A 875 -14.98 17.17 18.13
N TYR A 876 -13.87 17.12 17.40
CA TYR A 876 -12.54 17.38 17.96
C TYR A 876 -12.25 18.87 18.07
N LEU A 877 -12.68 19.65 17.08
CA LEU A 877 -12.49 21.10 17.04
C LEU A 877 -13.17 21.80 18.22
N LYS A 878 -14.31 21.28 18.69
CA LYS A 878 -15.02 21.79 19.87
C LYS A 878 -14.23 21.70 21.18
N LYS A 879 -13.18 20.87 21.26
CA LYS A 879 -12.36 20.72 22.47
C LYS A 879 -11.32 21.83 22.63
N ILE A 880 -11.00 22.54 21.54
CA ILE A 880 -9.86 23.47 21.45
C ILE A 880 -10.25 24.90 21.03
N LEU A 881 -11.52 25.10 20.66
CA LEU A 881 -12.18 26.41 20.52
C LEU A 881 -12.82 26.79 21.85
#